data_AF-A0A6I8TZW1-F1
#
_entry.id   AF-A0A6I8TZW1-F1
#
_cell.length_a   1.000
_cell.length_b   1.000
_cell.length_c   1.000
_cell.angle_alpha   90.00
_cell.angle_beta   90.00
_cell.angle_gamma   90.00
#
_symmetry.space_group_name_H-M   'P 1'
#
loop_
_entity.id
_entity.type
_entity.pdbx_description
1 polymer ?
#
loop_
_entity_poly.entity_id
_entity_poly.type
_entity_poly.pdbx_seq_one_letter_code
_entity_poly.pdbx_strand_id
1 'polypeptide(L)'
;MIIHIDKRKLLLISGCAAIVVVATTLGLYFGLKDRKNEVSDEAPILTGAAVTSNGVECAEIGTNILRLNGSAVDAAIAVLFCEGVTCPQSAGIGGGFFATIYDRSTGTVQTLDARETAPAAATKNMFVNNGNAAVEGGLAVAVPGEIKGYWVMHQKYGKLDWKTLIQPTINLCREGHLVSGYLDRIIKPRQAKILSIPSLREILINPETNQTWREGDRIKRLALADSLEIIANEGADALYSRNGTLLPKLMRDLKLFGSILTEEDFYNYEPRWLPAATTKLKNGNQIYSMPLPGSGHVLNYMLNIIDGYDQLDKNDPLTWHRIVEAFKHGYGLRTKLGDPPFVPGVEELLRKLTNENYAAFIRDGIFDNMTFSNYEHYGAEFANEVDSGTAHISVLAPNGDAVAATSTINYVNPYRRKITLIAFVLTIIIISLAGGLYYGLKRRDSQQIATDRHGGAVVANGHECAAIGAQILRMNGTAADAAIATLFCEGVTCPQSMGIGGGFLLTIYDRANDRVETLNARETAPAAATEDMMVKADNSTKDKRGLLIAVPGELKGYWVLHQKYGKLEWKNLVQPTIDLCRKGHMVTGYLERILSRTKAKIHAEPSLREVFINPNTNDTWREGDYIKRLALADSLEIIANEGVHSLYSRNGTLLPKLMQDLKSFDSILTEDDFYNYEPKWEAPSTITVRGKSEVHSFPLPGSGTLQNFMLKVLDGYNDLNVTDPLTWHRVVESFKFGYGLRTKVGDPTYLTSAHGLLTNLSSPSYAEYVRSQIHDNETFDKYNHYGAEFANPEDHGTAHICVLAANGDAVSATSTINYLLGAKIRSRSTGIILNDEMDDFSSPGTVNTYGLPPSPANFIVPGKRPLSSMTPTIVTNKAEGVQMVVGGAGGSRITTATVTLLLRYLFFGEELETVMNARRLHHQLAPMWVDYEAGFDEAILEGLRKRGHDVREKTPDAGFAAATAIAKNAHHEVSAAYDSRRGGSVELVA
;
A
#
# COMPACT_ATOMS: atom_id res chain seq x y z
N MET A 1 48.32 -9.36 -55.21
CA MET A 1 49.57 -9.05 -54.48
C MET A 1 49.57 -9.89 -53.21
N ILE A 2 50.32 -11.01 -53.18
CA ILE A 2 50.31 -11.93 -52.03
C ILE A 2 51.26 -11.35 -50.97
N ILE A 3 50.71 -10.83 -49.87
CA ILE A 3 51.52 -10.31 -48.77
C ILE A 3 52.12 -11.50 -48.02
N HIS A 4 53.40 -11.75 -48.28
CA HIS A 4 54.17 -12.78 -47.60
C HIS A 4 54.48 -12.30 -46.18
N ILE A 5 53.61 -12.63 -45.22
CA ILE A 5 53.83 -12.32 -43.81
C ILE A 5 55.02 -13.17 -43.34
N ASP A 6 56.15 -12.49 -43.12
CA ASP A 6 57.38 -13.07 -42.59
C ASP A 6 57.09 -13.83 -41.28
N LYS A 7 57.43 -15.13 -41.24
CA LYS A 7 57.25 -15.97 -40.06
C LYS A 7 57.95 -15.42 -38.83
N ARG A 8 59.04 -14.65 -38.98
CA ARG A 8 59.71 -13.94 -37.87
C ARG A 8 58.85 -12.82 -37.29
N LYS A 9 58.12 -12.07 -38.12
CA LYS A 9 57.17 -11.04 -37.66
C LYS A 9 55.95 -11.65 -37.00
N LEU A 10 55.45 -12.79 -37.49
CA LEU A 10 54.36 -13.51 -36.83
C LEU A 10 54.79 -14.03 -35.45
N LEU A 11 55.98 -14.64 -35.35
CA LEU A 11 56.57 -15.06 -34.07
C LEU A 11 56.81 -13.90 -33.09
N LEU A 12 57.25 -12.73 -33.58
CA LEU A 12 57.39 -11.52 -32.76
C LEU A 12 56.04 -11.02 -32.25
N ILE A 13 55.00 -11.00 -33.09
CA ILE A 13 53.65 -10.59 -32.68
C ILE A 13 53.05 -11.58 -31.67
N SER A 14 53.21 -12.89 -31.89
CA SER A 14 52.79 -13.93 -30.93
C SER A 14 53.59 -13.85 -29.62
N GLY A 15 54.89 -13.54 -29.68
CA GLY A 15 55.73 -13.33 -28.50
C GLY A 15 55.31 -12.10 -27.69
N CYS A 16 55.07 -10.97 -28.36
CA CYS A 16 54.55 -9.76 -27.71
C CYS A 16 53.14 -10.00 -27.12
N ALA A 17 52.26 -10.71 -27.82
CA ALA A 17 50.95 -11.08 -27.29
C ALA A 17 51.06 -11.99 -26.06
N ALA A 18 51.96 -12.98 -26.06
CA ALA A 18 52.22 -13.84 -24.91
C ALA A 18 52.81 -13.05 -23.72
N ILE A 19 53.71 -12.09 -23.98
CA ILE A 19 54.27 -11.21 -22.94
C ILE A 19 53.19 -10.28 -22.37
N VAL A 20 52.32 -9.70 -23.20
CA VAL A 20 51.18 -8.89 -22.74
C VAL A 20 50.23 -9.74 -21.91
N VAL A 21 49.84 -10.93 -22.37
CA VAL A 21 49.01 -11.86 -21.59
C VAL A 21 49.68 -12.16 -20.25
N VAL A 22 50.93 -12.63 -20.23
CA VAL A 22 51.64 -12.97 -18.98
C VAL A 22 51.79 -11.74 -18.06
N ALA A 23 52.06 -10.55 -18.59
CA ALA A 23 52.14 -9.32 -17.81
C ALA A 23 50.76 -8.91 -17.25
N THR A 24 49.67 -9.12 -17.98
CA THR A 24 48.30 -8.91 -17.49
C THR A 24 47.92 -9.98 -16.45
N THR A 25 48.26 -11.26 -16.65
CA THR A 25 47.98 -12.32 -15.67
C THR A 25 48.80 -12.12 -14.40
N LEU A 26 50.08 -11.71 -14.50
CA LEU A 26 50.91 -11.36 -13.34
C LEU A 26 50.45 -10.05 -12.67
N GLY A 27 50.03 -9.06 -13.46
CA GLY A 27 49.43 -7.82 -12.95
C GLY A 27 48.14 -8.07 -12.18
N LEU A 28 47.28 -8.97 -12.65
CA LEU A 28 46.11 -9.44 -11.92
C LEU A 28 46.51 -10.29 -10.70
N TYR A 29 47.46 -11.23 -10.84
CA TYR A 29 47.88 -12.13 -9.76
C TYR A 29 48.64 -11.44 -8.62
N PHE A 30 49.33 -10.32 -8.88
CA PHE A 30 50.02 -9.53 -7.86
C PHE A 30 49.27 -8.25 -7.46
N GLY A 31 48.46 -7.66 -8.35
CA GLY A 31 47.62 -6.50 -8.05
C GLY A 31 46.32 -6.87 -7.30
N LEU A 32 45.78 -8.05 -7.56
CA LEU A 32 44.71 -8.68 -6.76
C LEU A 32 45.29 -9.72 -5.79
N LYS A 33 46.52 -9.50 -5.29
CA LYS A 33 47.05 -10.19 -4.11
C LYS A 33 46.78 -9.32 -2.91
N ASP A 34 45.83 -9.74 -2.08
CA ASP A 34 45.26 -8.94 -1.01
C ASP A 34 46.30 -8.20 -0.17
N ARG A 35 46.04 -6.90 0.08
CA ARG A 35 46.51 -6.27 1.31
C ARG A 35 45.87 -7.02 2.47
N LYS A 36 46.63 -7.93 3.06
CA LYS A 36 46.35 -8.47 4.40
C LYS A 36 46.30 -7.30 5.38
N ASN A 37 45.08 -6.81 5.65
CA ASN A 37 44.76 -6.39 7.00
C ASN A 37 44.61 -7.68 7.81
N GLU A 38 45.24 -7.73 8.98
CA GLU A 38 45.22 -8.90 9.85
C GLU A 38 43.80 -9.14 10.36
N VAL A 39 43.14 -10.18 9.85
CA VAL A 39 41.92 -10.73 10.42
C VAL A 39 42.34 -11.83 11.40
N SER A 40 41.88 -11.73 12.64
CA SER A 40 42.12 -12.71 13.69
C SER A 40 41.51 -14.07 13.34
N ASP A 41 42.24 -15.16 13.60
CA ASP A 41 41.81 -16.56 13.42
C ASP A 41 40.77 -17.03 14.49
N GLU A 42 39.81 -16.18 14.84
CA GLU A 42 38.52 -16.62 15.34
C GLU A 42 37.52 -16.51 14.19
N ALA A 43 37.01 -17.65 13.72
CA ALA A 43 35.98 -17.66 12.70
C ALA A 43 34.77 -16.85 13.20
N PRO A 44 34.30 -15.81 12.47
CA PRO A 44 33.31 -14.88 12.98
C PRO A 44 31.98 -15.60 13.19
N ILE A 45 31.61 -15.78 14.46
CA ILE A 45 30.28 -16.25 14.86
C ILE A 45 29.29 -15.18 14.36
N LEU A 46 28.55 -15.53 13.31
CA LEU A 46 27.86 -14.59 12.42
C LEU A 46 27.16 -13.45 13.17
N THR A 47 27.74 -12.25 13.05
CA THR A 47 27.31 -10.99 13.65
C THR A 47 27.66 -9.85 12.68
N GLY A 48 26.95 -9.78 11.55
CA GLY A 48 27.31 -8.92 10.42
C GLY A 48 26.14 -8.65 9.46
N ALA A 49 26.27 -7.59 8.66
CA ALA A 49 25.20 -7.05 7.83
C ALA A 49 25.21 -7.55 6.37
N ALA A 50 24.01 -7.64 5.78
CA ALA A 50 23.78 -7.87 4.36
C ALA A 50 22.80 -6.80 3.83
N VAL A 51 23.17 -6.10 2.77
CA VAL A 51 22.53 -4.84 2.34
C VAL A 51 22.23 -4.88 0.84
N THR A 52 21.02 -4.52 0.41
CA THR A 52 20.61 -4.55 -1.00
C THR A 52 19.85 -3.29 -1.43
N SER A 53 19.82 -3.02 -2.74
CA SER A 53 19.14 -1.88 -3.37
C SER A 53 18.79 -2.18 -4.82
N ASN A 54 17.83 -1.44 -5.38
CA ASN A 54 17.57 -1.38 -6.83
C ASN A 54 18.58 -0.43 -7.51
N GLY A 55 18.89 0.69 -6.85
CA GLY A 55 19.90 1.65 -7.25
C GLY A 55 21.31 1.12 -7.00
N VAL A 56 22.14 1.08 -8.05
CA VAL A 56 23.48 0.45 -8.03
C VAL A 56 24.39 0.96 -6.91
N GLU A 57 24.28 2.24 -6.58
CA GLU A 57 25.19 2.96 -5.68
C GLU A 57 24.63 3.05 -4.23
N CYS A 58 23.42 2.54 -3.99
CA CYS A 58 22.63 2.92 -2.81
C CYS A 58 22.81 1.99 -1.61
N ALA A 59 22.95 0.68 -1.81
CA ALA A 59 23.25 -0.27 -0.73
C ALA A 59 24.60 0.06 -0.04
N GLU A 60 25.59 0.56 -0.78
CA GLU A 60 26.86 0.99 -0.18
C GLU A 60 26.69 2.19 0.75
N ILE A 61 25.87 3.16 0.36
CA ILE A 61 25.51 4.32 1.20
C ILE A 61 24.86 3.84 2.51
N GLY A 62 23.87 2.94 2.46
CA GLY A 62 23.28 2.33 3.66
C GLY A 62 24.29 1.56 4.51
N THR A 63 25.16 0.78 3.88
CA THR A 63 26.21 0.03 4.59
C THR A 63 27.19 0.98 5.29
N ASN A 64 27.51 2.13 4.68
CA ASN A 64 28.36 3.16 5.29
C ASN A 64 27.71 3.82 6.51
N ILE A 65 26.39 3.96 6.52
CA ILE A 65 25.66 4.43 7.69
C ILE A 65 25.68 3.38 8.83
N LEU A 66 25.58 2.07 8.53
CA LEU A 66 25.83 1.01 9.52
C LEU A 66 27.29 1.05 10.04
N ARG A 67 28.27 1.30 9.16
CA ARG A 67 29.70 1.48 9.51
C ARG A 67 29.97 2.73 10.38
N LEU A 68 28.97 3.58 10.63
CA LEU A 68 29.02 4.73 11.55
C LEU A 68 28.29 4.48 12.88
N ASN A 69 27.89 3.23 13.18
CA ASN A 69 27.00 2.88 14.31
C ASN A 69 25.60 3.51 14.20
N GLY A 70 25.19 3.85 12.97
CA GLY A 70 23.81 4.06 12.63
C GLY A 70 23.05 2.73 12.73
N SER A 71 21.80 2.83 13.17
CA SER A 71 20.84 1.74 13.14
C SER A 71 20.41 1.40 11.71
N ALA A 72 19.69 0.30 11.52
CA ALA A 72 19.19 -0.04 10.20
C ALA A 72 18.20 1.01 9.67
N VAL A 73 17.49 1.69 10.58
CA VAL A 73 16.89 3.03 10.40
C VAL A 73 17.73 4.00 9.58
N ASP A 74 18.90 4.32 10.11
CA ASP A 74 19.79 5.34 9.56
C ASP A 74 20.23 4.90 8.15
N ALA A 75 20.50 3.60 7.99
CA ALA A 75 20.84 3.01 6.70
C ALA A 75 19.68 3.07 5.69
N ALA A 76 18.44 2.81 6.11
CA ALA A 76 17.25 2.86 5.28
C ALA A 76 17.07 4.21 4.60
N ILE A 77 17.19 5.28 5.40
CA ILE A 77 17.11 6.67 4.97
C ILE A 77 18.04 6.92 3.80
N ALA A 78 19.31 6.60 4.01
CA ALA A 78 20.38 6.98 3.11
C ALA A 78 20.32 6.17 1.81
N VAL A 79 19.91 4.89 1.88
CA VAL A 79 19.62 4.08 0.69
C VAL A 79 18.46 4.66 -0.08
N LEU A 80 17.33 4.98 0.58
CA LEU A 80 16.13 5.48 -0.10
C LEU A 80 16.35 6.88 -0.68
N PHE A 81 17.12 7.74 0.01
CA PHE A 81 17.62 8.99 -0.56
C PHE A 81 18.34 8.75 -1.90
N CYS A 82 19.22 7.75 -1.97
CA CYS A 82 19.95 7.41 -3.18
C CYS A 82 19.10 6.69 -4.25
N GLU A 83 18.18 5.79 -3.85
CA GLU A 83 17.30 5.02 -4.74
C GLU A 83 16.60 5.97 -5.70
N GLY A 84 15.99 7.02 -5.15
CA GLY A 84 15.29 7.99 -5.95
C GLY A 84 16.15 8.83 -6.90
N VAL A 85 17.42 9.07 -6.56
CA VAL A 85 18.33 9.72 -7.51
C VAL A 85 18.64 8.77 -8.66
N THR A 86 18.94 7.51 -8.33
CA THR A 86 19.49 6.49 -9.25
C THR A 86 18.45 5.75 -10.09
N CYS A 87 17.21 5.68 -9.63
CA CYS A 87 16.14 4.91 -10.25
C CYS A 87 15.03 5.79 -10.86
N PRO A 88 15.27 6.83 -11.69
CA PRO A 88 14.21 7.63 -12.30
C PRO A 88 13.32 6.90 -13.32
N GLN A 89 13.60 5.62 -13.59
CA GLN A 89 12.60 4.67 -14.08
C GLN A 89 11.72 4.11 -12.95
N SER A 90 11.48 4.97 -11.97
CA SER A 90 10.62 4.87 -10.79
C SER A 90 10.50 6.27 -10.20
N ALA A 91 11.62 6.99 -10.26
CA ALA A 91 11.96 8.26 -9.64
C ALA A 91 11.92 9.48 -10.54
N GLY A 92 12.06 10.65 -9.94
CA GLY A 92 11.68 11.91 -10.55
C GLY A 92 10.80 12.75 -9.65
N ILE A 93 11.21 12.94 -8.40
CA ILE A 93 10.89 14.05 -7.51
C ILE A 93 9.39 14.28 -7.20
N GLY A 94 8.80 13.47 -6.30
CA GLY A 94 7.65 13.79 -5.44
C GLY A 94 6.56 12.69 -5.24
N GLY A 95 6.53 11.90 -4.15
CA GLY A 95 5.47 10.88 -3.92
C GLY A 95 5.34 10.18 -2.54
N GLY A 96 5.35 8.83 -2.37
CA GLY A 96 5.45 8.16 -1.05
C GLY A 96 5.93 6.69 -0.99
N PHE A 97 6.99 6.38 -0.23
CA PHE A 97 7.76 5.09 -0.16
C PHE A 97 7.61 4.15 1.04
N PHE A 98 8.15 2.92 0.93
CA PHE A 98 8.08 1.84 1.94
C PHE A 98 9.44 1.35 2.50
N ALA A 99 9.57 0.94 3.80
CA ALA A 99 10.83 0.52 4.46
C ALA A 99 10.72 -0.18 5.86
N THR A 100 11.80 -0.82 6.32
CA THR A 100 12.03 -1.50 7.63
C THR A 100 13.15 -0.78 8.36
N ILE A 101 13.24 -0.92 9.69
CA ILE A 101 14.08 -0.05 10.53
C ILE A 101 14.86 -0.82 11.65
N TYR A 102 14.46 -2.08 11.94
CA TYR A 102 14.89 -3.07 12.96
C TYR A 102 16.15 -2.75 13.80
N ASP A 103 16.02 -2.78 15.13
CA ASP A 103 17.08 -2.55 16.15
C ASP A 103 17.35 -3.77 17.07
N ARG A 104 16.46 -4.78 17.10
CA ARG A 104 16.49 -6.06 17.85
C ARG A 104 16.45 -5.99 19.37
N SER A 105 17.09 -4.97 19.94
CA SER A 105 17.64 -4.90 21.30
C SER A 105 16.73 -5.34 22.46
N THR A 106 15.42 -5.37 22.27
CA THR A 106 14.43 -5.33 23.36
C THR A 106 13.13 -6.12 23.13
N GLY A 107 12.67 -6.44 21.90
CA GLY A 107 11.77 -7.61 21.70
C GLY A 107 10.63 -7.63 20.66
N THR A 108 10.14 -6.51 20.12
CA THR A 108 8.83 -6.44 19.41
C THR A 108 8.78 -5.54 18.15
N VAL A 109 8.19 -6.02 17.07
CA VAL A 109 8.58 -5.77 15.67
C VAL A 109 7.96 -4.48 15.08
N GLN A 110 8.55 -3.25 15.15
CA GLN A 110 7.88 -1.91 15.32
C GLN A 110 8.13 -0.64 14.37
N THR A 111 7.16 -0.05 13.62
CA THR A 111 7.47 0.62 12.30
C THR A 111 6.65 1.88 11.76
N LEU A 112 6.32 1.98 10.43
CA LEU A 112 6.78 2.98 9.39
C LEU A 112 5.77 3.30 8.21
N ASP A 113 5.83 4.40 7.41
CA ASP A 113 4.99 4.61 6.18
C ASP A 113 5.20 5.77 5.12
N ALA A 114 4.63 5.64 3.88
CA ALA A 114 4.28 6.69 2.85
C ALA A 114 3.56 6.23 1.52
N ARG A 115 2.71 7.09 0.86
CA ARG A 115 2.05 7.07 -0.49
C ARG A 115 1.83 8.49 -1.20
N GLU A 116 0.98 8.66 -2.23
CA GLU A 116 0.80 9.93 -3.03
C GLU A 116 -0.58 10.62 -3.06
N THR A 117 -0.66 11.94 -3.28
CA THR A 117 -1.80 12.81 -2.91
C THR A 117 -2.93 13.02 -3.94
N ALA A 118 -4.16 13.28 -3.46
CA ALA A 118 -4.81 14.60 -3.68
C ALA A 118 -6.13 14.82 -2.89
N PRO A 119 -6.46 16.07 -2.51
CA PRO A 119 -7.82 16.55 -2.17
C PRO A 119 -8.88 16.44 -3.32
N ALA A 120 -10.11 16.98 -3.15
CA ALA A 120 -11.30 16.71 -4.01
C ALA A 120 -11.50 17.45 -5.39
N ALA A 121 -11.22 16.78 -6.52
CA ALA A 121 -11.53 17.12 -7.93
C ALA A 121 -12.27 16.03 -8.80
N ALA A 122 -13.14 15.15 -8.27
CA ALA A 122 -13.71 14.02 -9.06
C ALA A 122 -15.09 13.42 -8.71
N THR A 123 -15.16 12.46 -7.75
CA THR A 123 -15.95 11.20 -7.84
C THR A 123 -15.66 10.39 -9.12
N LYS A 124 -16.10 9.13 -9.20
CA LYS A 124 -16.20 8.29 -10.42
C LYS A 124 -16.42 9.15 -11.67
N ASN A 125 -17.40 10.06 -11.61
CA ASN A 125 -17.88 10.86 -12.74
C ASN A 125 -16.89 11.92 -13.27
N MET A 126 -15.70 12.11 -12.66
CA MET A 126 -14.58 12.82 -13.29
C MET A 126 -13.26 12.03 -13.37
N PHE A 127 -13.33 10.70 -13.34
CA PHE A 127 -12.47 9.86 -14.18
C PHE A 127 -13.14 9.59 -15.54
N VAL A 128 -14.47 9.64 -15.57
CA VAL A 128 -15.34 9.37 -16.72
C VAL A 128 -15.05 10.29 -17.91
N ASN A 129 -15.19 9.74 -19.12
CA ASN A 129 -14.94 10.35 -20.43
C ASN A 129 -13.50 10.80 -20.73
N ASN A 130 -12.56 10.84 -19.77
CA ASN A 130 -11.18 11.26 -20.01
C ASN A 130 -10.14 10.42 -19.25
N GLY A 131 -10.05 9.13 -19.57
CA GLY A 131 -9.06 8.22 -18.95
C GLY A 131 -7.59 8.59 -19.21
N ASN A 132 -7.27 9.33 -20.28
CA ASN A 132 -5.91 9.81 -20.52
C ASN A 132 -5.51 10.96 -19.58
N ALA A 133 -6.46 11.80 -19.17
CA ALA A 133 -6.28 12.68 -18.03
C ALA A 133 -6.09 11.91 -16.71
N ALA A 134 -6.26 10.60 -16.72
CA ALA A 134 -5.88 9.69 -15.67
C ALA A 134 -4.70 8.76 -16.07
N VAL A 135 -3.84 9.05 -17.05
CA VAL A 135 -2.53 8.35 -17.30
C VAL A 135 -1.56 9.13 -18.19
N GLU A 136 -2.01 9.48 -19.40
CA GLU A 136 -1.18 9.65 -20.60
C GLU A 136 -1.51 10.96 -21.32
N GLY A 137 -0.53 11.88 -21.36
CA GLY A 137 -0.72 13.24 -21.85
C GLY A 137 0.54 14.06 -21.68
N GLY A 138 0.39 15.33 -21.28
CA GLY A 138 1.49 16.28 -21.05
C GLY A 138 1.04 17.56 -20.37
N LEU A 139 -0.07 17.50 -19.65
CA LEU A 139 -0.65 18.57 -18.82
C LEU A 139 -1.01 17.93 -17.47
N ALA A 140 0.02 17.33 -16.86
CA ALA A 140 -0.02 16.52 -15.64
C ALA A 140 0.04 17.40 -14.38
N VAL A 141 0.05 16.91 -13.13
CA VAL A 141 0.13 15.56 -12.56
C VAL A 141 -0.70 15.51 -11.26
N ALA A 142 -0.99 14.33 -10.70
CA ALA A 142 -1.18 14.17 -9.26
C ALA A 142 0.00 14.82 -8.53
N VAL A 143 -0.39 15.60 -7.49
CA VAL A 143 0.62 17.27 -5.35
C VAL A 143 1.56 16.81 -4.07
N PRO A 144 2.94 16.78 -4.03
CA PRO A 144 3.69 15.84 -3.14
C PRO A 144 5.02 16.33 -2.45
N GLY A 145 6.08 15.48 -2.38
CA GLY A 145 7.12 15.47 -1.34
C GLY A 145 8.57 15.03 -1.67
N GLU A 146 9.27 14.42 -0.68
CA GLU A 146 10.26 13.30 -0.77
C GLU A 146 10.99 12.83 0.53
N ILE A 147 10.94 13.58 1.63
CA ILE A 147 12.02 13.65 2.64
C ILE A 147 11.79 13.16 4.11
N LYS A 148 10.65 12.59 4.50
CA LYS A 148 10.07 12.99 5.80
C LYS A 148 10.85 12.42 6.96
N GLY A 149 10.71 11.12 7.10
CA GLY A 149 11.15 10.27 8.18
C GLY A 149 12.48 10.64 8.77
N TYR A 150 13.39 10.73 7.81
CA TYR A 150 14.79 10.98 7.86
C TYR A 150 15.34 11.86 9.04
N TRP A 151 14.58 12.79 9.67
CA TRP A 151 15.05 13.55 10.85
C TRP A 151 14.82 12.87 12.22
N VAL A 152 13.76 12.08 12.45
CA VAL A 152 13.67 11.26 13.70
C VAL A 152 13.82 9.76 13.44
N MET A 153 14.07 9.47 12.17
CA MET A 153 15.08 8.54 11.70
C MET A 153 16.52 9.04 12.03
N HIS A 154 16.64 10.18 12.74
CA HIS A 154 17.77 10.70 13.56
C HIS A 154 17.24 10.96 15.02
N GLN A 155 17.88 11.83 15.81
CA GLN A 155 17.54 12.35 17.16
C GLN A 155 17.51 11.36 18.33
N LYS A 156 16.99 10.14 18.13
CA LYS A 156 16.34 9.37 19.22
C LYS A 156 16.74 7.90 19.29
N TYR A 157 16.78 7.21 18.15
CA TYR A 157 17.33 5.85 18.00
C TYR A 157 17.42 5.44 16.51
N GLY A 158 16.81 6.18 15.57
CA GLY A 158 17.61 6.68 14.46
C GLY A 158 18.72 7.50 15.10
N LYS A 159 19.97 7.06 14.95
CA LYS A 159 21.08 7.29 15.89
C LYS A 159 22.02 8.40 15.42
N LEU A 160 22.12 8.64 14.12
CA LEU A 160 23.09 9.59 13.57
C LEU A 160 22.50 10.97 13.34
N ASP A 161 23.37 11.98 13.17
CA ASP A 161 22.99 13.36 12.83
C ASP A 161 22.08 13.41 11.59
N TRP A 162 21.09 14.31 11.65
CA TRP A 162 20.15 14.64 10.59
C TRP A 162 20.79 14.61 9.19
N LYS A 163 21.81 15.44 9.05
CA LYS A 163 22.42 15.80 7.78
C LYS A 163 23.31 14.69 7.23
N THR A 164 23.96 13.94 8.10
CA THR A 164 24.85 12.80 7.81
C THR A 164 24.21 11.77 6.90
N LEU A 165 22.90 11.58 7.03
CA LEU A 165 22.10 10.60 6.28
C LEU A 165 21.82 11.01 4.83
N ILE A 166 21.91 12.31 4.54
CA ILE A 166 21.47 12.97 3.29
C ILE A 166 22.68 13.41 2.46
N GLN A 167 23.76 13.79 3.14
CA GLN A 167 24.98 14.32 2.53
C GLN A 167 25.57 13.41 1.43
N PRO A 168 25.59 12.06 1.56
CA PRO A 168 26.04 11.19 0.47
C PRO A 168 25.23 11.38 -0.82
N THR A 169 23.91 11.58 -0.69
CA THR A 169 22.98 11.75 -1.81
C THR A 169 23.02 13.17 -2.39
N ILE A 170 23.24 14.20 -1.55
CA ILE A 170 23.58 15.56 -2.01
C ILE A 170 24.79 15.48 -2.96
N ASN A 171 25.86 14.82 -2.52
CA ASN A 171 27.09 14.67 -3.31
C ASN A 171 26.82 13.90 -4.61
N LEU A 172 26.09 12.78 -4.55
CA LEU A 172 25.70 11.98 -5.71
C LEU A 172 24.93 12.81 -6.77
N CYS A 173 24.10 13.77 -6.35
CA CYS A 173 23.40 14.68 -7.28
C CYS A 173 24.30 15.76 -7.92
N ARG A 174 25.34 16.24 -7.20
CA ARG A 174 26.36 17.18 -7.70
C ARG A 174 27.32 16.50 -8.69
N GLU A 175 27.72 15.28 -8.36
CA GLU A 175 28.72 14.47 -9.08
C GLU A 175 28.10 13.76 -10.29
N GLY A 176 26.88 13.22 -10.11
CA GLY A 176 26.06 12.53 -11.11
C GLY A 176 25.98 11.04 -10.85
N HIS A 177 24.78 10.45 -10.97
CA HIS A 177 24.48 9.05 -10.66
C HIS A 177 24.50 8.17 -11.91
N LEU A 178 24.74 6.87 -11.77
CA LEU A 178 24.70 5.92 -12.89
C LEU A 178 23.29 5.74 -13.46
N VAL A 179 23.23 5.57 -14.78
CA VAL A 179 22.03 5.13 -15.53
C VAL A 179 21.97 3.62 -15.55
N SER A 180 20.88 3.06 -15.05
CA SER A 180 20.65 1.61 -15.05
C SER A 180 20.20 1.08 -16.43
N GLY A 181 20.38 -0.22 -16.67
CA GLY A 181 19.73 -0.94 -17.78
C GLY A 181 18.21 -1.08 -17.65
N TYR A 182 17.62 -0.59 -16.56
CA TYR A 182 16.18 -0.38 -16.44
C TYR A 182 15.81 1.02 -16.95
N LEU A 183 16.67 2.01 -16.73
CA LEU A 183 16.44 3.40 -17.15
C LEU A 183 16.49 3.55 -18.67
N ASP A 184 17.57 3.16 -19.35
CA ASP A 184 17.65 3.22 -20.83
C ASP A 184 16.47 2.49 -21.49
N ARG A 185 16.18 1.27 -21.01
CA ARG A 185 15.06 0.40 -21.43
C ARG A 185 13.70 1.13 -21.42
N ILE A 186 13.51 2.07 -20.51
CA ILE A 186 12.25 2.80 -20.30
C ILE A 186 12.22 4.15 -21.03
N ILE A 187 13.32 4.92 -21.03
CA ILE A 187 13.36 6.25 -21.66
C ILE A 187 13.60 6.19 -23.18
N LYS A 188 14.41 5.25 -23.67
CA LYS A 188 14.72 5.06 -25.11
C LYS A 188 13.50 5.00 -26.03
N PRO A 189 12.48 4.14 -25.81
CA PRO A 189 11.29 4.10 -26.67
C PRO A 189 10.40 5.34 -26.53
N ARG A 190 10.61 6.16 -25.49
CA ARG A 190 9.85 7.39 -25.20
C ARG A 190 10.57 8.66 -25.62
N GLN A 191 11.76 8.59 -26.23
CA GLN A 191 12.60 9.75 -26.59
C GLN A 191 11.83 10.86 -27.33
N ALA A 192 10.97 10.53 -28.29
CA ALA A 192 10.17 11.53 -29.02
C ALA A 192 9.21 12.32 -28.12
N LYS A 193 8.63 11.66 -27.10
CA LYS A 193 7.76 12.30 -26.10
C LYS A 193 8.58 13.10 -25.10
N ILE A 194 9.70 12.55 -24.62
CA ILE A 194 10.65 13.24 -23.72
C ILE A 194 11.15 14.54 -24.36
N LEU A 195 11.55 14.53 -25.64
CA LEU A 195 11.99 15.74 -26.37
C LEU A 195 10.90 16.82 -26.50
N SER A 196 9.62 16.42 -26.47
CA SER A 196 8.48 17.34 -26.56
C SER A 196 8.08 17.98 -25.22
N ILE A 197 8.56 17.44 -24.10
CA ILE A 197 8.30 17.94 -22.74
C ILE A 197 9.61 18.58 -22.22
N PRO A 198 9.75 19.91 -22.21
CA PRO A 198 11.04 20.59 -22.04
C PRO A 198 11.87 20.21 -20.81
N SER A 199 11.21 19.85 -19.72
CA SER A 199 11.78 19.49 -18.42
C SER A 199 12.18 18.02 -18.29
N LEU A 200 11.41 17.11 -18.90
CA LEU A 200 11.88 15.74 -19.11
C LEU A 200 13.07 15.74 -20.08
N ARG A 201 13.06 16.62 -21.09
CA ARG A 201 14.23 16.84 -21.96
C ARG A 201 15.44 17.36 -21.17
N GLU A 202 15.27 18.31 -20.26
CA GLU A 202 16.36 18.88 -19.46
C GLU A 202 17.13 17.82 -18.65
N ILE A 203 16.43 16.83 -18.10
CA ILE A 203 17.04 15.78 -17.26
C ILE A 203 17.39 14.51 -18.07
N LEU A 204 16.47 14.05 -18.93
CA LEU A 204 16.55 12.72 -19.54
C LEU A 204 17.11 12.70 -20.97
N ILE A 205 17.41 13.86 -21.56
CA ILE A 205 18.16 13.97 -22.83
C ILE A 205 19.58 14.45 -22.54
N ASN A 206 20.56 13.72 -23.06
CA ASN A 206 21.95 14.12 -23.04
C ASN A 206 22.12 15.35 -23.95
N PRO A 207 22.58 16.51 -23.44
CA PRO A 207 22.66 17.75 -24.21
C PRO A 207 23.75 17.72 -25.30
N GLU A 208 24.75 16.82 -25.19
CA GLU A 208 25.82 16.66 -26.19
C GLU A 208 25.36 15.83 -27.39
N THR A 209 24.48 14.85 -27.18
CA THR A 209 24.02 13.92 -28.23
C THR A 209 22.58 14.16 -28.70
N ASN A 210 21.80 14.94 -27.95
CA ASN A 210 20.37 15.18 -28.13
C ASN A 210 19.53 13.89 -28.21
N GLN A 211 19.97 12.84 -27.53
CA GLN A 211 19.27 11.57 -27.35
C GLN A 211 19.06 11.26 -25.86
N THR A 212 18.21 10.28 -25.53
CA THR A 212 18.10 9.84 -24.13
C THR A 212 19.40 9.18 -23.66
N TRP A 213 19.77 9.43 -22.40
CA TRP A 213 20.92 8.78 -21.75
C TRP A 213 20.86 7.25 -21.83
N ARG A 214 22.03 6.60 -21.82
CA ARG A 214 22.23 5.15 -21.96
C ARG A 214 22.74 4.53 -20.67
N GLU A 215 22.52 3.23 -20.52
CA GLU A 215 23.07 2.44 -19.41
C GLU A 215 24.58 2.66 -19.26
N GLY A 216 25.03 2.97 -18.04
CA GLY A 216 26.42 3.31 -17.72
C GLY A 216 26.78 4.80 -17.85
N ASP A 217 25.95 5.64 -18.48
CA ASP A 217 26.12 7.10 -18.43
C ASP A 217 25.94 7.61 -16.99
N ARG A 218 26.45 8.82 -16.69
CA ARG A 218 26.15 9.53 -15.44
C ARG A 218 25.28 10.77 -15.67
N ILE A 219 24.11 10.82 -15.02
CA ILE A 219 23.19 11.96 -15.07
C ILE A 219 23.39 12.82 -13.82
N LYS A 220 23.58 14.13 -14.02
CA LYS A 220 23.63 15.11 -12.93
C LYS A 220 22.26 15.69 -12.65
N ARG A 221 21.97 15.95 -11.38
CA ARG A 221 20.69 16.48 -10.93
C ARG A 221 20.94 17.69 -10.01
N LEU A 222 21.54 18.73 -10.58
CA LEU A 222 22.02 19.89 -9.83
C LEU A 222 20.89 20.66 -9.12
N ALA A 223 19.80 20.97 -9.86
CA ALA A 223 18.63 21.63 -9.28
C ALA A 223 18.00 20.83 -8.11
N LEU A 224 18.22 19.52 -8.10
CA LEU A 224 17.87 18.62 -7.01
C LEU A 224 18.90 18.66 -5.88
N ALA A 225 20.21 18.66 -6.14
CA ALA A 225 21.21 18.92 -5.09
C ALA A 225 20.89 20.24 -4.35
N ASP A 226 20.56 21.30 -5.10
CA ASP A 226 20.03 22.59 -4.62
C ASP A 226 18.57 22.52 -4.09
N SER A 227 18.13 21.35 -3.63
CA SER A 227 16.84 21.08 -2.98
C SER A 227 17.00 20.05 -1.85
N LEU A 228 17.82 19.02 -2.08
CA LEU A 228 18.47 18.09 -1.14
C LEU A 228 19.28 18.81 -0.04
N GLU A 229 19.86 19.96 -0.36
CA GLU A 229 20.71 20.70 0.57
C GLU A 229 19.90 21.68 1.44
N ILE A 230 18.75 22.15 0.96
CA ILE A 230 17.82 22.98 1.75
C ILE A 230 17.06 22.15 2.81
N ILE A 231 17.06 20.83 2.60
CA ILE A 231 16.74 19.82 3.62
C ILE A 231 17.83 19.75 4.70
N ALA A 232 19.01 20.38 4.53
CA ALA A 232 20.22 20.11 5.30
C ALA A 232 21.04 21.35 5.77
N ASN A 233 20.87 22.54 5.18
CA ASN A 233 21.62 23.76 5.56
C ASN A 233 20.82 24.63 6.53
N GLU A 234 19.58 24.98 6.20
CA GLU A 234 18.58 25.36 7.21
C GLU A 234 18.18 24.14 8.04
N GLY A 235 18.27 22.95 7.44
CA GLY A 235 18.00 21.65 8.05
C GLY A 235 16.51 21.37 8.27
N ALA A 236 15.81 22.29 8.91
CA ALA A 236 14.41 22.15 9.24
C ALA A 236 13.52 22.57 8.06
N ASP A 237 13.24 23.86 7.89
CA ASP A 237 12.14 24.44 7.09
C ASP A 237 12.29 24.34 5.55
N ALA A 238 12.77 23.24 4.98
CA ALA A 238 13.25 23.18 3.59
C ALA A 238 12.27 23.69 2.49
N LEU A 239 11.04 23.21 2.48
CA LEU A 239 9.89 23.74 1.73
C LEU A 239 8.62 23.48 2.53
N TYR A 240 8.66 23.20 3.84
CA TYR A 240 7.40 23.31 4.55
C TYR A 240 7.38 23.81 6.02
N SER A 241 7.21 25.12 6.18
CA SER A 241 6.44 25.77 7.26
C SER A 241 5.69 26.96 6.61
N ARG A 242 4.87 27.77 7.31
CA ARG A 242 4.58 29.13 6.76
C ARG A 242 5.87 29.95 6.55
N ASN A 243 6.99 29.37 7.00
CA ASN A 243 8.40 29.74 6.86
C ASN A 243 9.23 28.81 5.92
N GLY A 244 8.61 27.90 5.15
CA GLY A 244 9.30 26.85 4.38
C GLY A 244 10.01 27.34 3.12
N THR A 245 11.32 27.10 2.94
CA THR A 245 12.22 27.95 2.15
C THR A 245 11.95 28.08 0.67
N LEU A 246 12.14 27.02 -0.13
CA LEU A 246 12.50 27.12 -1.56
C LEU A 246 11.39 27.61 -2.54
N LEU A 247 10.57 28.58 -2.11
CA LEU A 247 9.80 29.56 -2.89
C LEU A 247 10.56 30.05 -4.16
N PRO A 248 11.89 30.29 -4.15
CA PRO A 248 12.69 30.50 -5.37
C PRO A 248 12.71 29.37 -6.42
N LYS A 249 11.96 28.27 -6.21
CA LYS A 249 11.54 27.33 -7.26
C LYS A 249 10.05 26.95 -7.13
N LEU A 250 9.72 26.28 -6.03
CA LEU A 250 8.60 25.32 -6.02
C LEU A 250 7.23 25.95 -6.23
N MET A 251 6.92 27.07 -5.59
CA MET A 251 5.56 27.61 -5.46
C MET A 251 4.89 28.02 -6.80
N ARG A 252 5.57 27.83 -7.92
CA ARG A 252 5.52 28.76 -9.06
C ARG A 252 6.12 28.28 -10.35
N ASP A 253 7.34 27.75 -10.40
CA ASP A 253 8.05 27.39 -11.66
C ASP A 253 7.52 26.07 -12.26
N LEU A 254 6.24 25.88 -11.99
CA LEU A 254 5.31 24.80 -12.24
C LEU A 254 3.84 25.33 -12.23
N LYS A 255 3.59 26.65 -12.15
CA LYS A 255 2.34 27.42 -12.44
C LYS A 255 1.95 27.32 -13.94
N LEU A 256 2.14 26.13 -14.53
CA LEU A 256 2.59 25.94 -15.91
C LEU A 256 1.89 24.78 -16.69
N PHE A 257 2.41 24.51 -17.89
CA PHE A 257 1.88 23.60 -18.93
C PHE A 257 0.41 23.85 -19.32
N GLY A 258 -0.05 25.11 -19.23
CA GLY A 258 -1.45 25.48 -19.48
C GLY A 258 -2.42 24.91 -18.43
N SER A 259 -1.88 24.37 -17.34
CA SER A 259 -2.62 23.61 -16.32
C SER A 259 -3.17 24.51 -15.21
N ILE A 260 -3.50 23.91 -14.06
CA ILE A 260 -4.39 24.42 -13.02
C ILE A 260 -3.88 24.12 -11.58
N LEU A 261 -3.61 25.12 -10.71
CA LEU A 261 -3.48 25.03 -9.22
C LEU A 261 -3.93 26.35 -8.53
N THR A 262 -4.34 26.23 -7.28
CA THR A 262 -4.91 27.22 -6.35
C THR A 262 -3.73 27.80 -5.58
N GLU A 263 -3.71 27.75 -4.25
CA GLU A 263 -2.65 28.37 -3.46
C GLU A 263 -2.23 27.55 -2.19
N GLU A 264 -2.79 26.36 -1.89
CA GLU A 264 -2.48 25.53 -0.69
C GLU A 264 -1.59 24.28 -0.91
N ASP A 265 -1.76 23.26 -0.07
CA ASP A 265 -1.15 21.93 0.00
C ASP A 265 0.29 21.99 0.47
N PHE A 266 0.94 23.09 0.10
CA PHE A 266 1.64 23.97 1.01
C PHE A 266 1.38 23.65 2.48
N TYR A 267 0.28 24.10 3.10
CA TYR A 267 0.25 24.39 4.54
C TYR A 267 -0.27 23.28 5.51
N ASN A 268 -0.92 22.17 5.10
CA ASN A 268 -1.46 21.10 6.00
C ASN A 268 -1.39 19.67 5.41
N TYR A 269 -1.77 18.66 6.22
CA TYR A 269 -1.98 17.25 5.85
C TYR A 269 -2.52 16.25 6.91
N GLU A 270 -1.89 16.19 8.10
CA GLU A 270 -1.71 15.11 9.14
C GLU A 270 -1.88 13.57 8.81
N PRO A 271 -1.22 12.58 9.52
CA PRO A 271 -1.08 11.19 8.91
C PRO A 271 -1.20 9.75 9.63
N ARG A 272 -0.45 8.64 9.26
CA ARG A 272 -0.20 7.26 9.95
C ARG A 272 1.20 6.49 9.81
N TRP A 273 1.87 5.90 10.83
CA TRP A 273 3.18 5.11 10.82
C TRP A 273 2.98 3.55 10.93
N LEU A 274 2.83 2.74 9.87
CA LEU A 274 1.95 1.53 9.91
C LEU A 274 2.44 0.14 10.45
N PRO A 275 1.59 -0.94 10.49
CA PRO A 275 1.81 -2.35 10.99
C PRO A 275 1.09 -3.55 10.25
N ALA A 276 1.14 -4.86 10.62
CA ALA A 276 2.13 -5.72 11.31
C ALA A 276 2.16 -7.26 10.89
N ALA A 277 2.88 -7.75 9.86
CA ALA A 277 2.68 -9.10 9.27
C ALA A 277 3.24 -10.34 10.02
N THR A 278 3.14 -10.36 11.34
CA THR A 278 3.86 -11.26 12.24
C THR A 278 3.49 -12.73 12.11
N THR A 279 4.43 -13.64 12.44
CA THR A 279 4.24 -15.06 12.08
C THR A 279 5.03 -16.12 12.88
N LYS A 280 4.70 -17.41 12.67
CA LYS A 280 5.54 -18.59 12.93
C LYS A 280 5.16 -19.73 11.99
N LEU A 281 6.08 -20.64 11.78
CA LEU A 281 6.14 -21.57 10.66
C LEU A 281 5.74 -23.00 11.07
N LYS A 282 4.99 -23.77 10.24
CA LYS A 282 4.91 -25.25 10.45
C LYS A 282 6.33 -25.79 10.48
N ASN A 283 7.21 -25.16 9.68
CA ASN A 283 8.62 -25.49 9.53
C ASN A 283 9.56 -24.94 10.64
N GLY A 284 9.09 -24.23 11.68
CA GLY A 284 9.83 -24.03 12.94
C GLY A 284 11.08 -23.12 12.97
N ASN A 285 11.56 -22.58 11.85
CA ASN A 285 12.56 -21.48 11.82
C ASN A 285 11.94 -20.12 12.27
N GLN A 286 12.44 -18.97 11.82
CA GLN A 286 11.71 -17.68 11.90
C GLN A 286 12.14 -16.72 10.76
N ILE A 287 11.25 -15.82 10.31
CA ILE A 287 11.37 -14.96 9.11
C ILE A 287 10.88 -13.52 9.44
N TYR A 288 11.33 -12.50 8.69
CA TYR A 288 11.04 -11.08 8.96
C TYR A 288 10.76 -10.19 7.73
N SER A 289 9.49 -10.02 7.31
CA SER A 289 8.99 -8.92 6.44
C SER A 289 7.44 -8.76 6.36
N MET A 290 6.95 -7.52 6.47
CA MET A 290 5.87 -6.82 5.75
C MET A 290 4.42 -7.33 5.47
N PRO A 291 3.36 -6.58 5.87
CA PRO A 291 1.94 -6.57 5.41
C PRO A 291 1.51 -5.47 4.43
N LEU A 292 0.34 -5.64 3.76
CA LEU A 292 -0.26 -4.79 2.72
C LEU A 292 -0.84 -3.54 3.39
N PRO A 293 -0.54 -2.30 2.93
CA PRO A 293 0.08 -1.88 1.68
C PRO A 293 1.39 -2.51 1.18
N GLY A 294 2.26 -3.09 1.99
CA GLY A 294 3.32 -4.00 1.56
C GLY A 294 2.90 -5.30 0.84
N SER A 295 2.89 -6.46 1.52
CA SER A 295 1.74 -7.39 1.43
C SER A 295 1.50 -8.32 2.61
N GLY A 296 2.34 -9.29 2.97
CA GLY A 296 2.18 -10.13 4.18
C GLY A 296 0.94 -11.03 4.30
N HIS A 297 -0.25 -10.56 3.95
CA HIS A 297 -1.21 -11.36 3.20
C HIS A 297 -0.83 -11.48 1.73
N VAL A 298 0.47 -11.39 1.44
CA VAL A 298 1.08 -12.29 0.48
C VAL A 298 2.26 -13.10 1.09
N LEU A 299 2.16 -13.51 2.38
CA LEU A 299 2.80 -14.71 2.95
C LEU A 299 2.09 -15.40 4.14
N ASN A 300 0.84 -15.06 4.53
CA ASN A 300 0.07 -15.83 5.55
C ASN A 300 -1.44 -16.25 5.20
N TYR A 301 -1.72 -17.23 4.28
CA TYR A 301 -2.96 -18.01 3.84
C TYR A 301 -2.74 -19.16 2.79
N MET A 302 -1.69 -19.25 1.96
CA MET A 302 -1.57 -20.27 0.88
C MET A 302 -0.75 -21.49 1.22
N LEU A 303 0.45 -21.35 1.80
CA LEU A 303 1.24 -22.47 2.25
C LEU A 303 0.34 -23.26 3.26
N ASN A 304 -0.29 -24.33 2.79
CA ASN A 304 -1.21 -25.30 3.39
C ASN A 304 -2.00 -25.97 2.23
N ILE A 305 -2.34 -25.18 1.19
CA ILE A 305 -2.23 -25.62 -0.21
C ILE A 305 -0.73 -25.83 -0.51
N ILE A 306 0.09 -24.81 -0.21
CA ILE A 306 1.55 -24.90 -0.33
C ILE A 306 2.20 -25.66 0.87
N ASP A 307 2.39 -25.16 2.11
CA ASP A 307 2.76 -25.91 3.37
C ASP A 307 1.95 -27.19 3.69
N GLY A 308 1.05 -27.67 2.83
CA GLY A 308 0.41 -29.00 2.98
C GLY A 308 1.34 -30.17 2.65
N TYR A 309 2.48 -29.91 2.00
CA TYR A 309 3.45 -30.92 1.59
C TYR A 309 4.89 -30.46 1.85
N ASP A 310 5.71 -31.34 2.41
CA ASP A 310 7.17 -31.31 2.25
C ASP A 310 7.58 -31.62 0.79
N GLN A 311 6.80 -32.50 0.16
CA GLN A 311 6.89 -32.96 -1.23
C GLN A 311 6.39 -31.92 -2.26
N LEU A 312 6.37 -30.62 -1.93
CA LEU A 312 6.38 -29.57 -2.94
C LEU A 312 7.70 -29.64 -3.70
N ASP A 313 7.71 -30.18 -4.92
CA ASP A 313 8.92 -30.20 -5.76
C ASP A 313 8.92 -29.06 -6.78
N LYS A 314 10.03 -28.34 -6.79
CA LYS A 314 10.35 -27.20 -7.64
C LYS A 314 10.49 -27.60 -9.11
N ASN A 315 10.60 -28.91 -9.39
CA ASN A 315 10.57 -29.51 -10.73
C ASN A 315 9.21 -30.14 -11.11
N ASP A 316 8.28 -30.26 -10.17
CA ASP A 316 6.99 -30.90 -10.39
C ASP A 316 5.94 -29.89 -10.88
N PRO A 317 5.36 -30.09 -12.09
CA PRO A 317 4.28 -29.23 -12.58
C PRO A 317 3.08 -29.17 -11.63
N LEU A 318 2.82 -30.21 -10.82
CA LEU A 318 1.72 -30.21 -9.85
C LEU A 318 2.00 -29.30 -8.65
N THR A 319 3.25 -29.16 -8.25
CA THR A 319 3.65 -28.13 -7.27
C THR A 319 3.46 -26.74 -7.85
N TRP A 320 3.81 -26.53 -9.12
CA TRP A 320 3.48 -25.27 -9.82
C TRP A 320 2.00 -25.13 -10.16
N HIS A 321 1.21 -26.19 -10.10
CA HIS A 321 -0.24 -26.20 -10.14
C HIS A 321 -0.86 -25.84 -8.79
N ARG A 322 -0.26 -26.24 -7.67
CA ARG A 322 -0.62 -25.79 -6.31
C ARG A 322 -0.11 -24.39 -6.00
N ILE A 323 0.99 -24.01 -6.65
CA ILE A 323 1.37 -22.63 -6.88
C ILE A 323 0.47 -21.99 -7.94
N VAL A 324 -0.11 -22.70 -8.89
CA VAL A 324 -1.24 -22.16 -9.67
C VAL A 324 -2.45 -22.00 -8.76
N GLU A 325 -2.55 -22.71 -7.64
CA GLU A 325 -3.48 -22.36 -6.57
C GLU A 325 -2.93 -21.22 -5.66
N ALA A 326 -1.79 -20.58 -6.02
CA ALA A 326 -1.02 -19.52 -5.32
C ALA A 326 -0.31 -18.39 -6.22
N PHE A 327 -0.90 -17.20 -6.44
CA PHE A 327 -0.78 -16.18 -7.52
C PHE A 327 -1.97 -15.23 -8.12
N LYS A 328 -3.38 -15.15 -8.24
CA LYS A 328 -4.91 -15.58 -8.20
C LYS A 328 -6.07 -15.91 -7.04
N HIS A 329 -5.92 -16.22 -5.70
CA HIS A 329 -6.32 -15.79 -4.27
C HIS A 329 -5.64 -14.70 -3.17
N GLY A 330 -4.67 -13.68 -3.08
CA GLY A 330 -3.57 -12.73 -3.64
C GLY A 330 -3.69 -11.39 -4.58
N TYR A 331 -3.52 -11.32 -5.94
CA TYR A 331 -3.40 -10.19 -6.94
C TYR A 331 -4.66 -9.81 -7.82
N GLY A 332 -5.88 -10.39 -7.70
CA GLY A 332 -7.10 -10.03 -8.49
C GLY A 332 -8.32 -9.50 -7.71
N LEU A 333 -8.64 -10.09 -6.55
CA LEU A 333 -8.81 -9.34 -5.27
C LEU A 333 -7.50 -8.66 -4.79
N ARG A 334 -6.75 -8.15 -5.76
CA ARG A 334 -6.12 -6.84 -5.70
C ARG A 334 -7.10 -5.74 -6.13
N THR A 335 -8.28 -6.04 -6.66
CA THR A 335 -9.36 -5.09 -7.01
C THR A 335 -10.45 -5.06 -5.94
N LYS A 336 -10.88 -6.23 -5.45
CA LYS A 336 -11.22 -6.39 -4.03
C LYS A 336 -9.95 -6.45 -3.18
N LEU A 337 -10.16 -6.71 -1.90
CA LEU A 337 -9.35 -6.16 -0.83
C LEU A 337 -9.22 -4.65 -0.92
N GLY A 338 -8.63 -4.07 0.11
CA GLY A 338 -9.04 -2.76 0.57
C GLY A 338 -8.20 -2.30 1.71
N ASP A 339 -7.79 -1.03 1.62
CA ASP A 339 -7.63 -0.35 2.87
C ASP A 339 -9.07 -0.16 3.18
N PRO A 340 -9.54 -0.75 4.27
CA PRO A 340 -10.69 -0.24 4.94
C PRO A 340 -11.34 1.02 4.40
N PRO A 341 -10.81 2.25 4.40
CA PRO A 341 -11.61 3.22 5.13
C PRO A 341 -12.50 4.26 4.47
N PHE A 342 -12.21 4.86 3.30
CA PHE A 342 -13.00 6.03 2.83
C PHE A 342 -14.24 5.56 2.06
N VAL A 343 -14.95 4.71 2.81
CA VAL A 343 -15.24 3.34 2.42
C VAL A 343 -15.68 2.59 3.74
N PRO A 344 -16.90 2.44 4.36
CA PRO A 344 -17.12 1.57 5.59
C PRO A 344 -17.78 0.14 5.52
N GLY A 345 -17.11 -0.96 5.96
CA GLY A 345 -17.37 -2.42 5.91
C GLY A 345 -16.28 -3.57 5.82
N VAL A 346 -14.93 -3.44 5.81
CA VAL A 346 -14.03 -4.59 5.47
C VAL A 346 -13.56 -5.52 6.54
N GLU A 347 -12.78 -5.11 7.56
CA GLU A 347 -11.76 -6.02 8.16
C GLU A 347 -12.38 -7.22 8.89
N GLU A 348 -13.70 -7.25 8.88
CA GLU A 348 -14.56 -8.34 8.41
C GLU A 348 -14.14 -9.19 7.17
N LEU A 349 -12.83 -9.39 6.88
CA LEU A 349 -12.28 -10.10 5.70
C LEU A 349 -11.17 -11.18 5.90
N LEU A 350 -10.02 -11.05 6.55
CA LEU A 350 -9.61 -10.20 7.67
C LEU A 350 -10.48 -10.59 8.88
N ARG A 351 -9.86 -11.04 9.99
CA ARG A 351 -10.48 -12.15 10.78
C ARG A 351 -10.77 -13.42 9.95
N LYS A 352 -10.78 -13.41 8.60
CA LYS A 352 -10.85 -14.56 7.69
C LYS A 352 -9.71 -14.71 6.65
N LEU A 353 -8.43 -14.56 7.06
CA LEU A 353 -7.27 -15.14 6.34
C LEU A 353 -6.51 -16.38 6.98
N THR A 354 -5.99 -16.46 8.23
CA THR A 354 -5.27 -17.69 8.78
C THR A 354 -5.34 -18.13 10.28
N ASN A 355 -5.91 -19.32 10.64
CA ASN A 355 -5.96 -20.01 12.00
C ASN A 355 -6.56 -21.54 12.15
N GLU A 356 -6.12 -22.87 12.18
CA GLU A 356 -5.07 -23.93 11.72
C GLU A 356 -5.46 -24.81 10.49
N ASN A 357 -6.49 -25.66 10.58
CA ASN A 357 -6.48 -26.89 9.76
C ASN A 357 -7.02 -26.74 8.33
N TYR A 358 -6.12 -26.71 7.34
CA TYR A 358 -6.42 -26.64 5.90
C TYR A 358 -5.28 -27.21 5.00
N ALA A 359 -4.44 -28.15 5.44
CA ALA A 359 -3.94 -29.18 4.50
C ALA A 359 -4.99 -30.27 4.22
N ALA A 360 -6.16 -30.15 4.87
CA ALA A 360 -7.44 -30.56 4.29
C ALA A 360 -7.75 -29.77 3.00
N PHE A 361 -6.89 -29.89 1.98
CA PHE A 361 -6.97 -29.25 0.67
C PHE A 361 -6.59 -30.14 -0.55
N ILE A 362 -6.13 -31.41 -0.36
CA ILE A 362 -6.16 -32.52 -1.38
C ILE A 362 -6.84 -33.83 -0.84
N ARG A 363 -8.12 -34.13 -1.23
CA ARG A 363 -9.02 -35.34 -1.09
C ARG A 363 -10.57 -35.17 -1.42
N ASP A 364 -11.37 -34.20 -0.90
CA ASP A 364 -12.85 -33.93 -1.24
C ASP A 364 -13.40 -32.45 -1.09
N GLY A 365 -13.62 -31.61 -2.15
CA GLY A 365 -13.60 -30.10 -2.13
C GLY A 365 -12.72 -29.16 -3.08
N ILE A 366 -11.36 -29.22 -3.31
CA ILE A 366 -10.58 -28.53 -4.43
C ILE A 366 -9.43 -29.41 -5.07
N PHE A 367 -9.22 -29.42 -6.41
CA PHE A 367 -8.66 -30.57 -7.22
C PHE A 367 -7.31 -30.39 -7.99
N ASP A 368 -6.34 -31.30 -7.82
CA ASP A 368 -4.98 -31.33 -8.43
C ASP A 368 -4.80 -31.29 -9.98
N ASN A 369 -5.83 -31.60 -10.79
CA ASN A 369 -5.61 -32.09 -12.16
C ASN A 369 -6.39 -31.38 -13.28
N MET A 370 -7.09 -30.29 -13.00
CA MET A 370 -7.88 -29.60 -14.02
C MET A 370 -7.43 -28.16 -14.24
N THR A 371 -7.68 -27.69 -15.46
CA THR A 371 -7.37 -26.37 -16.02
C THR A 371 -8.17 -26.25 -17.32
N PHE A 372 -8.66 -25.05 -17.63
CA PHE A 372 -9.44 -24.74 -18.83
C PHE A 372 -8.86 -23.48 -19.51
N SER A 373 -9.41 -22.99 -20.62
CA SER A 373 -8.92 -21.78 -21.32
C SER A 373 -9.65 -20.51 -20.89
N ASN A 374 -10.07 -20.45 -19.62
CA ASN A 374 -11.31 -19.78 -19.21
C ASN A 374 -11.26 -19.27 -17.74
N TYR A 375 -12.40 -19.20 -17.01
CA TYR A 375 -12.49 -18.74 -15.60
C TYR A 375 -13.77 -19.19 -14.85
N GLU A 376 -14.11 -18.44 -13.81
CA GLU A 376 -15.34 -18.36 -13.01
C GLU A 376 -15.59 -19.33 -11.83
N HIS A 377 -15.72 -18.66 -10.67
CA HIS A 377 -15.86 -19.16 -9.30
C HIS A 377 -15.81 -17.96 -8.35
N TYR A 378 -14.92 -17.02 -8.65
CA TYR A 378 -14.14 -16.19 -7.72
C TYR A 378 -14.61 -14.72 -7.58
N GLY A 379 -14.94 -14.00 -8.67
CA GLY A 379 -15.75 -12.76 -8.70
C GLY A 379 -15.55 -11.51 -9.60
N ALA A 380 -14.46 -11.31 -10.35
CA ALA A 380 -14.02 -10.05 -10.98
C ALA A 380 -14.86 -9.43 -12.11
N GLU A 381 -15.93 -8.76 -11.74
CA GLU A 381 -16.13 -7.33 -12.00
C GLU A 381 -15.13 -6.60 -12.95
N PHE A 382 -15.69 -5.85 -13.91
CA PHE A 382 -15.00 -4.94 -14.87
C PHE A 382 -13.69 -5.44 -15.52
N ALA A 383 -12.86 -4.53 -16.02
CA ALA A 383 -11.61 -4.79 -16.75
C ALA A 383 -10.66 -3.56 -16.68
N ASN A 384 -9.41 -3.73 -17.12
CA ASN A 384 -8.31 -2.79 -16.87
C ASN A 384 -7.40 -2.61 -18.12
N GLU A 385 -6.26 -1.92 -17.96
CA GLU A 385 -5.15 -1.89 -18.92
C GLU A 385 -3.87 -2.45 -18.26
N VAL A 386 -2.99 -3.12 -19.02
CA VAL A 386 -1.91 -3.96 -18.48
C VAL A 386 -0.81 -3.16 -17.74
N ASP A 387 -0.73 -3.30 -16.42
CA ASP A 387 -0.12 -2.33 -15.49
C ASP A 387 1.06 -2.93 -14.69
N SER A 388 2.26 -2.31 -14.71
CA SER A 388 3.49 -2.91 -14.15
C SER A 388 4.65 -1.93 -13.93
N GLY A 389 5.62 -2.30 -13.07
CA GLY A 389 6.89 -1.53 -12.90
C GLY A 389 7.70 -1.71 -11.61
N THR A 390 7.29 -2.61 -10.71
CA THR A 390 7.69 -2.73 -9.29
C THR A 390 9.19 -3.02 -9.01
N ALA A 391 9.70 -2.45 -7.90
CA ALA A 391 11.07 -2.53 -7.35
C ALA A 391 11.04 -2.54 -5.79
N HIS A 392 12.08 -3.00 -5.07
CA HIS A 392 12.04 -3.26 -3.60
C HIS A 392 13.45 -3.19 -2.97
N ILE A 393 13.65 -2.78 -1.70
CA ILE A 393 14.95 -2.95 -1.01
C ILE A 393 14.80 -3.84 0.23
N SER A 394 15.89 -4.47 0.67
CA SER A 394 15.94 -5.38 1.83
C SER A 394 17.33 -5.32 2.48
N VAL A 395 17.40 -5.18 3.80
CA VAL A 395 18.66 -5.13 4.57
C VAL A 395 18.49 -5.96 5.82
N LEU A 396 19.59 -6.50 6.32
CA LEU A 396 19.75 -7.13 7.62
C LEU A 396 21.08 -6.62 8.22
N ALA A 397 21.14 -6.30 9.50
CA ALA A 397 22.22 -5.60 10.19
C ALA A 397 22.71 -6.43 11.40
N PRO A 398 23.86 -6.11 12.02
CA PRO A 398 24.77 -7.11 12.62
C PRO A 398 24.22 -8.02 13.73
N ASN A 399 23.14 -7.66 14.41
CA ASN A 399 22.50 -8.45 15.46
C ASN A 399 21.28 -9.22 14.94
N GLY A 400 20.65 -8.71 13.89
CA GLY A 400 19.34 -9.12 13.35
C GLY A 400 18.47 -7.94 12.86
N ASP A 401 18.93 -6.71 13.12
CA ASP A 401 18.50 -5.40 12.59
C ASP A 401 18.33 -5.39 11.03
N ALA A 402 17.71 -4.41 10.33
CA ALA A 402 17.13 -4.62 8.96
C ALA A 402 16.50 -3.41 8.18
N VAL A 403 16.28 -3.55 6.85
CA VAL A 403 15.59 -2.59 5.90
C VAL A 403 14.84 -3.26 4.67
N ALA A 404 13.78 -4.06 4.80
CA ALA A 404 12.81 -4.40 3.73
C ALA A 404 11.84 -3.24 3.36
N ALA A 405 11.53 -2.99 2.08
CA ALA A 405 11.14 -1.63 1.60
C ALA A 405 10.69 -1.60 0.13
N THR A 406 10.00 -0.59 -0.45
CA THR A 406 9.51 -0.69 -1.87
C THR A 406 9.28 0.61 -2.66
N SER A 407 9.42 0.52 -4.00
CA SER A 407 9.67 1.52 -5.09
C SER A 407 9.05 1.13 -6.50
N THR A 408 8.69 2.03 -7.46
CA THR A 408 8.13 1.68 -8.82
C THR A 408 8.07 2.78 -9.92
N ILE A 409 8.07 2.39 -11.21
CA ILE A 409 7.35 3.09 -12.32
C ILE A 409 5.94 2.51 -12.57
N ASN A 410 5.17 3.13 -13.47
CA ASN A 410 4.16 2.41 -14.24
C ASN A 410 4.55 2.18 -15.72
N TYR A 411 3.63 1.54 -16.44
CA TYR A 411 3.55 1.52 -17.89
C TYR A 411 3.51 2.91 -18.54
N VAL A 412 3.53 2.93 -19.87
CA VAL A 412 2.70 3.89 -20.61
C VAL A 412 1.68 3.03 -21.34
N ASN A 413 0.40 3.43 -21.28
CA ASN A 413 -0.74 2.77 -21.92
C ASN A 413 -0.34 2.00 -23.21
N PRO A 414 -0.37 0.65 -23.21
CA PRO A 414 0.05 -0.14 -24.35
C PRO A 414 -1.09 -0.37 -25.35
N TYR A 415 -1.14 0.52 -26.33
CA TYR A 415 -1.57 0.25 -27.71
C TYR A 415 -3.05 -0.06 -28.01
N ARG A 416 -3.69 0.92 -28.65
CA ARG A 416 -4.39 0.66 -29.93
C ARG A 416 -3.37 0.26 -31.01
N ARG A 417 -3.38 -0.97 -31.52
CA ARG A 417 -2.87 -1.27 -32.87
C ARG A 417 -3.72 -2.31 -33.60
N LYS A 418 -4.04 -2.00 -34.87
CA LYS A 418 -4.72 -2.91 -35.80
C LYS A 418 -3.74 -3.98 -36.30
N ILE A 419 -4.32 -5.11 -36.68
CA ILE A 419 -3.72 -6.27 -37.35
C ILE A 419 -2.87 -5.86 -38.57
N THR A 420 -1.63 -6.36 -38.64
CA THR A 420 -1.10 -6.98 -39.88
C THR A 420 -0.12 -8.10 -39.51
N LEU A 421 -0.37 -9.31 -40.04
CA LEU A 421 0.45 -10.51 -39.85
C LEU A 421 1.57 -10.60 -40.94
N ILE A 422 2.48 -11.56 -40.79
CA ILE A 422 3.49 -12.00 -41.79
C ILE A 422 4.77 -11.15 -41.87
N ALA A 423 5.69 -11.42 -40.94
CA ALA A 423 7.16 -11.20 -41.09
C ALA A 423 7.96 -12.01 -40.04
N PHE A 424 7.39 -12.23 -38.86
CA PHE A 424 8.10 -12.71 -37.66
C PHE A 424 8.60 -14.16 -37.69
N VAL A 425 8.07 -15.00 -38.59
CA VAL A 425 8.32 -16.45 -38.61
C VAL A 425 9.73 -16.81 -39.11
N LEU A 426 10.37 -15.96 -39.93
CA LEU A 426 11.68 -16.25 -40.52
C LEU A 426 12.86 -15.92 -39.60
N THR A 427 12.69 -15.05 -38.60
CA THR A 427 13.77 -14.64 -37.69
C THR A 427 14.06 -15.66 -36.59
N ILE A 428 13.02 -16.36 -36.12
CA ILE A 428 13.11 -17.30 -34.98
C ILE A 428 14.06 -18.47 -35.29
N ILE A 429 14.03 -19.00 -36.53
CA ILE A 429 14.85 -20.15 -36.96
C ILE A 429 16.35 -19.87 -36.86
N ILE A 430 16.79 -18.62 -37.05
CA ILE A 430 18.21 -18.24 -37.01
C ILE A 430 18.70 -18.08 -35.56
N ILE A 431 17.86 -17.56 -34.66
CA ILE A 431 18.23 -17.33 -33.25
C ILE A 431 18.31 -18.66 -32.48
N SER A 432 17.46 -19.64 -32.80
CA SER A 432 17.44 -20.97 -32.17
C SER A 432 18.76 -21.74 -32.25
N LEU A 433 19.60 -21.49 -33.27
CA LEU A 433 20.89 -22.16 -33.45
C LEU A 433 22.05 -21.50 -32.68
N ALA A 434 21.88 -20.26 -32.18
CA ALA A 434 22.92 -19.54 -31.45
C ALA A 434 22.79 -19.64 -29.91
N GLY A 435 21.57 -19.81 -29.39
CA GLY A 435 21.33 -19.85 -27.94
C GLY A 435 21.88 -21.08 -27.21
N GLY A 436 22.10 -22.19 -27.92
CA GLY A 436 22.43 -23.50 -27.34
C GLY A 436 23.79 -23.60 -26.63
N LEU A 437 24.71 -22.64 -26.79
CA LEU A 437 26.03 -22.66 -26.16
C LEU A 437 26.19 -21.72 -24.95
N TYR A 438 25.21 -20.85 -24.66
CA TYR A 438 25.34 -19.82 -23.61
C TYR A 438 24.71 -20.22 -22.27
N TYR A 439 23.90 -21.28 -22.24
CA TYR A 439 23.08 -21.64 -21.07
C TYR A 439 23.75 -22.54 -20.00
N GLY A 440 25.05 -22.80 -20.13
CA GLY A 440 25.84 -23.45 -19.09
C GLY A 440 26.46 -22.43 -18.13
N LEU A 441 26.08 -22.49 -16.84
CA LEU A 441 26.59 -21.71 -15.71
C LEU A 441 25.96 -20.31 -15.45
N LYS A 442 24.79 -20.29 -14.80
CA LYS A 442 24.51 -19.23 -13.80
C LYS A 442 23.66 -19.74 -12.64
N ARG A 443 24.01 -19.30 -11.43
CA ARG A 443 23.48 -19.70 -10.11
C ARG A 443 22.21 -18.91 -9.69
N ARG A 444 21.52 -19.42 -8.67
CA ARG A 444 21.08 -18.59 -7.52
C ARG A 444 22.15 -18.70 -6.42
N ASP A 445 22.41 -17.61 -5.72
CA ASP A 445 23.35 -17.53 -4.58
C ASP A 445 22.59 -17.24 -3.26
N SER A 446 23.30 -17.31 -2.13
CA SER A 446 22.71 -17.31 -0.78
C SER A 446 22.29 -15.91 -0.28
N GLN A 447 21.12 -15.84 0.35
CA GLN A 447 20.65 -14.70 1.16
C GLN A 447 20.95 -14.94 2.66
N GLN A 448 20.97 -13.88 3.47
CA GLN A 448 21.15 -13.96 4.94
C GLN A 448 19.80 -13.77 5.66
N ILE A 449 19.62 -14.45 6.81
CA ILE A 449 18.43 -14.39 7.68
C ILE A 449 18.91 -14.37 9.14
N ALA A 450 18.16 -13.74 10.04
CA ALA A 450 18.35 -13.80 11.50
C ALA A 450 17.00 -14.00 12.22
N THR A 451 17.03 -14.41 13.49
CA THR A 451 15.84 -14.88 14.22
C THR A 451 15.76 -14.39 15.66
N ASP A 452 14.58 -13.96 16.10
CA ASP A 452 14.15 -13.93 17.50
C ASP A 452 12.92 -14.83 17.69
N ARG A 453 12.49 -15.00 18.95
CA ARG A 453 11.24 -15.71 19.31
C ARG A 453 10.51 -14.95 20.44
N HIS A 454 9.23 -15.26 20.67
CA HIS A 454 8.27 -14.46 21.46
C HIS A 454 7.90 -13.12 20.78
N GLY A 455 7.29 -12.16 21.51
CA GLY A 455 7.19 -10.75 21.10
C GLY A 455 5.80 -10.09 21.01
N GLY A 456 5.77 -8.99 20.25
CA GLY A 456 4.65 -8.09 19.84
C GLY A 456 5.05 -7.38 18.52
N ALA A 457 4.26 -6.48 17.91
CA ALA A 457 4.67 -5.81 16.66
C ALA A 457 3.86 -4.59 16.18
N VAL A 458 4.58 -3.65 15.59
CA VAL A 458 4.07 -2.79 14.53
C VAL A 458 4.93 -3.02 13.26
N VAL A 459 4.66 -3.93 12.30
CA VAL A 459 5.48 -4.18 11.07
C VAL A 459 4.84 -3.62 9.79
N ALA A 460 5.49 -2.75 9.03
CA ALA A 460 4.69 -1.65 8.51
C ALA A 460 3.77 -1.85 7.32
N ASN A 461 3.24 -0.75 6.83
CA ASN A 461 2.79 -0.70 5.47
C ASN A 461 3.71 0.18 4.60
N GLY A 462 4.70 0.91 5.16
CA GLY A 462 5.68 1.69 4.42
C GLY A 462 6.96 2.18 5.14
N HIS A 463 7.51 3.37 4.85
CA HIS A 463 8.92 3.77 5.13
C HIS A 463 9.22 4.68 6.32
N GLU A 464 8.63 5.88 6.40
CA GLU A 464 9.42 7.03 6.88
C GLU A 464 9.79 6.96 8.37
N CYS A 465 9.05 6.21 9.17
CA CYS A 465 8.71 6.75 10.46
C CYS A 465 9.42 6.04 11.62
N ALA A 466 10.67 6.41 11.94
CA ALA A 466 11.44 5.73 12.99
C ALA A 466 11.05 6.02 14.45
N ALA A 467 11.30 7.21 15.00
CA ALA A 467 11.21 7.42 16.46
C ALA A 467 9.81 7.67 17.04
N ILE A 468 8.81 7.17 16.33
CA ILE A 468 7.49 6.82 16.82
C ILE A 468 6.98 5.51 16.14
N GLY A 469 7.86 4.84 15.38
CA GLY A 469 7.94 3.39 15.20
C GLY A 469 8.84 2.90 16.34
N ALA A 470 9.92 2.15 16.10
CA ALA A 470 10.79 1.64 17.19
C ALA A 470 11.62 2.66 18.02
N GLN A 471 11.19 3.91 18.12
CA GLN A 471 11.03 4.41 19.47
C GLN A 471 9.63 4.06 19.99
N ILE A 472 8.55 4.85 19.79
CA ILE A 472 7.23 4.73 20.46
C ILE A 472 7.06 3.63 21.49
N LEU A 473 6.95 2.35 21.13
CA LEU A 473 6.73 1.29 22.10
C LEU A 473 7.94 1.14 23.05
N ARG A 474 9.19 1.22 22.56
CA ARG A 474 10.44 1.41 23.34
C ARG A 474 10.72 2.85 23.78
N MET A 475 10.01 3.84 23.22
CA MET A 475 9.83 5.15 23.84
C MET A 475 8.80 5.08 24.99
N ASN A 476 8.28 3.87 25.27
CA ASN A 476 7.32 3.54 26.30
C ASN A 476 5.92 4.17 26.12
N GLY A 477 5.56 4.52 24.88
CA GLY A 477 4.20 4.81 24.46
C GLY A 477 3.36 3.54 24.27
N THR A 478 2.04 3.71 24.27
CA THR A 478 1.08 2.59 24.20
C THR A 478 0.88 2.08 22.77
N ALA A 479 0.12 0.98 22.61
CA ALA A 479 -0.40 0.61 21.30
C ALA A 479 -1.28 1.69 20.66
N ALA A 480 -1.83 2.63 21.44
CA ALA A 480 -2.56 3.78 20.92
C ALA A 480 -1.65 4.96 20.57
N ASP A 481 -0.61 5.26 21.35
CA ASP A 481 0.42 6.22 20.93
C ASP A 481 1.11 5.73 19.65
N ALA A 482 1.39 4.41 19.59
CA ALA A 482 1.77 3.74 18.38
C ALA A 482 0.66 3.96 17.38
N ALA A 483 -0.58 3.51 17.56
CA ALA A 483 -1.73 3.86 16.71
C ALA A 483 -2.04 5.34 16.48
N ILE A 484 -1.26 6.31 16.96
CA ILE A 484 -1.40 7.75 16.65
C ILE A 484 -0.08 8.29 16.10
N ALA A 485 1.01 7.55 16.21
CA ALA A 485 2.07 7.57 15.23
C ALA A 485 1.65 6.71 14.05
N THR A 486 1.53 5.41 14.14
CA THR A 486 0.56 4.58 13.41
C THR A 486 -0.86 5.19 13.18
N LEU A 487 -1.21 6.38 13.72
CA LEU A 487 -2.09 7.38 13.08
C LEU A 487 -1.61 8.89 13.14
N PHE A 488 -0.36 9.18 12.70
CA PHE A 488 0.35 10.42 12.31
C PHE A 488 1.71 10.30 11.50
N CYS A 489 1.92 9.52 10.41
CA CYS A 489 3.11 9.64 9.46
C CYS A 489 2.86 9.61 7.95
N GLU A 490 2.12 8.60 7.40
CA GLU A 490 1.30 8.49 6.16
C GLU A 490 0.58 9.81 5.82
N GLY A 491 -0.74 9.97 5.66
CA GLY A 491 -1.41 11.27 5.35
C GLY A 491 -0.57 12.27 4.57
N VAL A 492 0.13 13.20 5.24
CA VAL A 492 1.39 13.83 4.76
C VAL A 492 2.15 13.05 3.70
N THR A 493 2.83 12.00 4.15
CA THR A 493 3.54 11.09 3.31
C THR A 493 2.70 10.10 2.59
N CYS A 494 1.40 9.92 2.87
CA CYS A 494 0.49 9.03 2.16
C CYS A 494 -0.90 9.66 1.99
N PRO A 495 -1.18 10.19 0.81
CA PRO A 495 -2.51 10.75 0.54
C PRO A 495 -3.24 10.13 -0.66
N GLN A 496 -3.13 8.79 -0.80
CA GLN A 496 -3.56 8.00 -1.98
C GLN A 496 -4.90 7.26 -1.89
N SER A 497 -5.38 6.71 -0.78
CA SER A 497 -4.84 6.67 0.59
C SER A 497 -5.24 7.84 1.48
N MET A 498 -4.43 8.55 2.27
CA MET A 498 -4.99 9.19 3.48
C MET A 498 -4.68 10.65 3.87
N GLY A 499 -5.07 11.04 5.09
CA GLY A 499 -4.76 12.33 5.69
C GLY A 499 -5.97 12.99 6.33
N ILE A 500 -5.75 13.93 7.25
CA ILE A 500 -6.83 14.52 8.07
C ILE A 500 -7.85 15.39 7.34
N GLY A 501 -7.83 15.39 6.01
CA GLY A 501 -9.04 15.71 5.24
C GLY A 501 -10.05 14.57 5.22
N GLY A 502 -9.81 13.52 6.01
CA GLY A 502 -10.61 12.33 6.15
C GLY A 502 -11.15 12.04 7.53
N GLY A 503 -11.60 10.81 7.73
CA GLY A 503 -12.00 10.20 8.99
C GLY A 503 -11.17 8.95 9.33
N PHE A 504 -11.69 8.08 10.20
CA PHE A 504 -11.21 6.69 10.34
C PHE A 504 -12.20 5.78 11.07
N LEU A 505 -12.02 4.46 10.97
CA LEU A 505 -12.48 3.53 11.99
C LEU A 505 -11.28 2.86 12.65
N LEU A 506 -11.45 2.36 13.87
CA LEU A 506 -10.39 1.73 14.65
C LEU A 506 -10.98 0.70 15.60
N THR A 507 -10.28 -0.40 15.82
CA THR A 507 -10.56 -1.42 16.82
C THR A 507 -9.31 -1.59 17.66
N ILE A 508 -9.41 -1.30 18.96
CA ILE A 508 -8.32 -1.39 19.94
C ILE A 508 -8.65 -2.48 20.95
N TYR A 509 -7.66 -3.30 21.26
CA TYR A 509 -7.64 -4.21 22.40
C TYR A 509 -6.69 -3.67 23.46
N ASP A 510 -7.25 -3.42 24.63
CA ASP A 510 -6.56 -3.13 25.88
C ASP A 510 -6.36 -4.45 26.61
N ARG A 511 -5.12 -4.95 26.63
CA ARG A 511 -4.76 -6.24 27.21
C ARG A 511 -4.85 -6.21 28.74
N ALA A 512 -4.59 -5.05 29.35
CA ALA A 512 -4.61 -4.90 30.80
C ALA A 512 -6.03 -5.01 31.38
N ASN A 513 -7.02 -4.49 30.64
CA ASN A 513 -8.44 -4.54 31.01
C ASN A 513 -9.23 -5.63 30.27
N ASP A 514 -8.57 -6.45 29.44
CA ASP A 514 -9.16 -7.46 28.55
C ASP A 514 -10.36 -6.94 27.73
N ARG A 515 -10.23 -5.71 27.22
CA ARG A 515 -11.33 -4.95 26.62
C ARG A 515 -11.03 -4.63 25.17
N VAL A 516 -11.95 -5.00 24.27
CA VAL A 516 -11.96 -4.49 22.89
C VAL A 516 -12.98 -3.37 22.77
N GLU A 517 -12.56 -2.23 22.23
CA GLU A 517 -13.41 -1.09 21.89
C GLU A 517 -13.14 -0.64 20.46
N THR A 518 -14.06 0.14 19.91
CA THR A 518 -13.95 0.64 18.56
C THR A 518 -14.19 2.15 18.51
N LEU A 519 -13.43 2.87 17.68
CA LEU A 519 -13.51 4.33 17.55
C LEU A 519 -13.93 4.71 16.13
N ASN A 520 -15.07 5.39 16.07
CA ASN A 520 -15.72 5.86 14.88
C ASN A 520 -15.40 7.32 14.61
N ALA A 521 -14.31 7.56 13.91
CA ALA A 521 -13.95 8.87 13.39
C ALA A 521 -14.38 9.03 11.91
N ARG A 522 -15.37 8.28 11.43
CA ARG A 522 -15.92 8.42 10.08
C ARG A 522 -16.54 9.81 9.90
N GLU A 523 -16.23 10.43 8.77
CA GLU A 523 -16.77 11.70 8.29
C GLU A 523 -18.30 11.70 8.24
N THR A 524 -18.87 12.88 8.42
CA THR A 524 -20.32 13.09 8.35
C THR A 524 -20.68 14.02 7.21
N ALA A 525 -21.83 13.79 6.57
CA ALA A 525 -22.39 14.73 5.62
C ALA A 525 -22.58 16.12 6.27
N PRO A 526 -22.22 17.23 5.60
CA PRO A 526 -22.42 18.59 6.14
C PRO A 526 -23.89 18.88 6.44
N ALA A 527 -24.16 19.82 7.35
CA ALA A 527 -25.50 20.23 7.75
C ALA A 527 -26.35 20.74 6.57
N ALA A 528 -25.69 21.33 5.56
CA ALA A 528 -26.31 21.83 4.33
C ALA A 528 -26.49 20.76 3.23
N ALA A 529 -26.13 19.50 3.46
CA ALA A 529 -26.28 18.43 2.49
C ALA A 529 -27.76 18.10 2.22
N THR A 530 -28.09 17.65 1.00
CA THR A 530 -29.45 17.25 0.63
C THR A 530 -29.41 15.96 -0.19
N GLU A 531 -30.46 15.14 -0.07
CA GLU A 531 -30.51 13.77 -0.60
C GLU A 531 -30.15 13.67 -2.10
N ASP A 532 -30.63 14.62 -2.90
CA ASP A 532 -30.50 14.65 -4.35
C ASP A 532 -29.40 15.60 -4.88
N MET A 533 -28.55 16.16 -4.00
CA MET A 533 -27.53 17.15 -4.37
C MET A 533 -26.57 16.64 -5.44
N MET A 534 -26.19 15.35 -5.37
CA MET A 534 -25.28 14.70 -6.31
C MET A 534 -25.90 14.58 -7.71
N VAL A 535 -27.19 14.24 -7.79
CA VAL A 535 -27.95 14.14 -9.04
C VAL A 535 -28.12 15.51 -9.68
N LYS A 536 -28.40 16.54 -8.87
CA LYS A 536 -28.44 17.94 -9.33
C LYS A 536 -27.09 18.41 -9.85
N ALA A 537 -26.00 17.99 -9.21
CA ALA A 537 -24.64 18.33 -9.60
C ALA A 537 -24.18 17.62 -10.88
N ASP A 538 -24.52 16.34 -11.09
CA ASP A 538 -24.21 15.60 -12.32
C ASP A 538 -24.92 16.16 -13.57
N ASN A 539 -26.10 16.77 -13.39
CA ASN A 539 -26.81 17.48 -14.47
C ASN A 539 -26.33 18.93 -14.69
N SER A 540 -25.30 19.36 -13.97
CA SER A 540 -24.73 20.71 -14.03
C SER A 540 -23.39 20.72 -14.76
N THR A 541 -23.04 21.83 -15.41
CA THR A 541 -21.70 22.06 -15.98
C THR A 541 -20.72 22.66 -14.96
N LYS A 542 -21.14 22.85 -13.71
CA LYS A 542 -20.29 23.39 -12.64
C LYS A 542 -19.31 22.35 -12.10
N ASP A 543 -18.20 22.84 -11.57
CA ASP A 543 -17.32 22.06 -10.72
C ASP A 543 -18.11 21.61 -9.47
N LYS A 544 -18.43 20.31 -9.39
CA LYS A 544 -19.17 19.73 -8.26
C LYS A 544 -18.29 19.34 -7.09
N ARG A 545 -16.98 19.58 -7.17
CA ARG A 545 -16.01 18.67 -6.54
C ARG A 545 -15.76 19.04 -5.08
N GLY A 546 -16.10 20.26 -4.65
CA GLY A 546 -16.26 20.64 -3.24
C GLY A 546 -17.58 20.18 -2.57
N LEU A 547 -18.58 19.75 -3.34
CA LEU A 547 -19.81 19.10 -2.81
C LEU A 547 -19.56 17.65 -2.37
N LEU A 548 -18.43 17.09 -2.79
CA LEU A 548 -18.03 15.72 -2.47
C LEU A 548 -17.49 15.58 -1.05
N ILE A 549 -17.15 16.69 -0.41
CA ILE A 549 -16.39 16.70 0.84
C ILE A 549 -17.35 16.57 2.02
N ALA A 550 -17.23 15.48 2.77
CA ALA A 550 -17.81 15.31 4.09
C ALA A 550 -16.88 15.90 5.17
N VAL A 551 -17.42 16.17 6.35
CA VAL A 551 -16.66 16.75 7.47
C VAL A 551 -15.52 15.81 7.87
N PRO A 552 -14.24 16.21 7.74
CA PRO A 552 -13.14 15.38 8.22
C PRO A 552 -13.29 15.10 9.71
N GLY A 553 -13.01 13.86 10.11
CA GLY A 553 -13.06 13.40 11.50
C GLY A 553 -11.73 12.90 12.06
N GLU A 554 -10.73 12.72 11.20
CA GLU A 554 -9.54 11.93 11.46
C GLU A 554 -8.68 12.54 12.57
N LEU A 555 -8.32 13.82 12.47
CA LEU A 555 -7.57 14.52 13.53
C LEU A 555 -8.29 14.48 14.89
N LYS A 556 -9.62 14.64 14.91
CA LYS A 556 -10.40 14.62 16.16
C LYS A 556 -10.48 13.21 16.73
N GLY A 557 -10.55 12.18 15.89
CA GLY A 557 -10.40 10.79 16.31
C GLY A 557 -9.02 10.51 16.93
N TYR A 558 -7.93 10.98 16.32
CA TYR A 558 -6.58 10.79 16.86
C TYR A 558 -6.44 11.44 18.24
N TRP A 559 -7.00 12.63 18.40
CA TRP A 559 -7.05 13.30 19.70
C TRP A 559 -7.85 12.51 20.73
N VAL A 560 -9.06 12.05 20.39
CA VAL A 560 -9.92 11.27 21.30
C VAL A 560 -9.28 9.93 21.68
N LEU A 561 -8.58 9.27 20.75
CA LEU A 561 -7.78 8.08 21.01
C LEU A 561 -6.62 8.40 21.97
N HIS A 562 -5.93 9.53 21.77
CA HIS A 562 -4.83 9.97 22.61
C HIS A 562 -5.28 10.28 24.04
N GLN A 563 -6.39 11.00 24.21
CA GLN A 563 -6.91 11.33 25.54
C GLN A 563 -7.34 10.10 26.35
N LYS A 564 -7.67 8.98 25.68
CA LYS A 564 -8.16 7.76 26.34
C LYS A 564 -7.06 6.72 26.56
N TYR A 565 -6.13 6.59 25.62
CA TYR A 565 -5.14 5.51 25.57
C TYR A 565 -3.71 5.98 25.30
N GLY A 566 -3.49 7.25 24.98
CA GLY A 566 -2.17 7.82 24.80
C GLY A 566 -1.44 8.03 26.13
N LYS A 567 -0.12 8.07 26.08
CA LYS A 567 0.77 8.19 27.25
C LYS A 567 1.96 9.12 26.99
N LEU A 568 2.45 9.19 25.75
CA LEU A 568 3.43 10.24 25.41
C LEU A 568 2.73 11.59 25.30
N GLU A 569 3.50 12.67 25.27
CA GLU A 569 2.91 13.97 24.93
C GLU A 569 2.40 13.94 23.49
N TRP A 570 1.24 14.54 23.22
CA TRP A 570 0.67 14.66 21.87
C TRP A 570 1.68 15.16 20.84
N LYS A 571 2.44 16.20 21.23
CA LYS A 571 3.52 16.73 20.42
C LYS A 571 4.54 15.65 20.09
N ASN A 572 4.86 14.68 20.95
CA ASN A 572 5.78 13.59 20.62
C ASN A 572 5.20 12.53 19.66
N LEU A 573 3.93 12.63 19.27
CA LEU A 573 3.29 11.81 18.22
C LEU A 573 3.26 12.55 16.87
N VAL A 574 3.16 13.88 16.93
CA VAL A 574 3.13 14.78 15.77
C VAL A 574 4.50 15.40 15.46
N GLN A 575 5.45 15.54 16.39
CA GLN A 575 6.71 16.31 16.26
C GLN A 575 7.87 15.51 15.72
N PRO A 576 8.08 14.28 16.16
CA PRO A 576 8.78 13.36 15.32
C PRO A 576 7.94 13.09 14.05
N THR A 577 6.78 13.73 13.84
CA THR A 577 6.19 14.01 12.51
C THR A 577 6.38 15.47 11.98
N ILE A 578 6.88 16.47 12.73
CA ILE A 578 7.14 17.90 12.33
C ILE A 578 8.57 18.21 11.95
N ASP A 579 9.59 17.64 12.59
CA ASP A 579 10.92 17.67 11.96
C ASP A 579 10.91 16.87 10.64
N LEU A 580 9.94 15.97 10.58
CA LEU A 580 9.42 15.22 9.44
C LEU A 580 8.45 16.05 8.57
N CYS A 581 7.80 17.10 9.09
CA CYS A 581 6.86 17.97 8.34
C CYS A 581 7.37 19.39 8.12
N ARG A 582 8.67 19.60 8.31
CA ARG A 582 9.46 20.68 7.72
C ARG A 582 10.16 20.29 6.40
N LYS A 583 10.20 18.97 6.09
CA LYS A 583 10.46 18.38 4.75
C LYS A 583 9.91 16.94 4.59
N GLY A 584 9.23 16.48 3.51
CA GLY A 584 8.74 15.06 3.44
C GLY A 584 8.12 14.41 2.16
N HIS A 585 8.15 13.04 1.99
CA HIS A 585 7.42 12.01 1.13
C HIS A 585 7.66 11.54 -0.37
N MET A 586 7.99 10.23 -0.67
CA MET A 586 8.69 9.65 -1.92
C MET A 586 8.08 8.70 -3.06
N VAL A 587 8.00 7.33 -3.07
CA VAL A 587 7.15 6.41 -3.97
C VAL A 587 7.30 4.90 -3.61
N THR A 588 6.29 4.04 -3.87
CA THR A 588 6.35 2.55 -3.73
C THR A 588 6.08 1.70 -4.98
N GLY A 589 6.35 0.38 -4.85
CA GLY A 589 5.99 -0.75 -5.73
C GLY A 589 4.63 -0.77 -6.44
N TYR A 590 3.70 0.04 -5.98
CA TYR A 590 2.50 0.38 -6.73
C TYR A 590 2.13 1.84 -6.50
N LEU A 591 2.94 2.78 -7.01
CA LEU A 591 2.65 4.19 -6.87
C LEU A 591 2.95 5.18 -8.00
N GLU A 592 3.98 5.11 -8.86
CA GLU A 592 3.79 5.82 -10.16
C GLU A 592 2.59 5.21 -10.93
N ARG A 593 2.22 3.99 -10.52
CA ARG A 593 0.98 3.28 -10.82
C ARG A 593 -0.30 3.97 -10.26
N ILE A 594 -0.16 5.10 -9.57
CA ILE A 594 -1.18 6.10 -9.16
C ILE A 594 -0.74 7.55 -9.50
N LEU A 595 0.51 7.94 -9.25
CA LEU A 595 1.06 9.27 -9.52
C LEU A 595 0.95 9.68 -11.00
N SER A 596 1.40 8.80 -11.91
CA SER A 596 1.23 9.03 -13.34
C SER A 596 -0.23 9.00 -13.76
N ARG A 597 -1.16 8.60 -12.89
CA ARG A 597 -2.57 8.33 -13.24
C ARG A 597 -3.42 9.61 -13.34
N THR A 598 -2.91 10.65 -14.04
CA THR A 598 -3.37 12.06 -13.94
C THR A 598 -3.03 13.05 -15.09
N LYS A 599 -2.40 12.63 -16.20
CA LYS A 599 -1.63 13.51 -17.12
C LYS A 599 -2.32 14.62 -17.95
N ALA A 600 -3.62 14.92 -17.79
CA ALA A 600 -4.33 15.89 -18.66
C ALA A 600 -5.69 16.45 -18.15
N LYS A 601 -5.94 16.56 -16.84
CA LYS A 601 -7.29 16.87 -16.25
C LYS A 601 -7.67 18.36 -16.28
N ILE A 602 -7.47 19.02 -17.42
CA ILE A 602 -7.46 20.48 -17.58
C ILE A 602 -8.85 21.12 -17.71
N HIS A 603 -8.93 22.41 -17.36
CA HIS A 603 -10.11 23.30 -17.42
C HIS A 603 -11.29 22.95 -16.48
N ALA A 604 -10.99 22.30 -15.36
CA ALA A 604 -11.67 22.53 -14.09
C ALA A 604 -10.67 23.11 -13.06
N GLU A 605 -11.05 23.33 -11.80
CA GLU A 605 -10.20 24.08 -10.86
C GLU A 605 -8.91 23.28 -10.44
N PRO A 606 -7.72 23.92 -10.33
CA PRO A 606 -6.60 23.58 -9.45
C PRO A 606 -6.16 22.19 -9.04
N SER A 607 -6.10 21.27 -10.00
CA SER A 607 -5.76 19.87 -9.73
C SER A 607 -4.32 19.43 -10.06
N LEU A 608 -3.57 20.13 -10.93
CA LEU A 608 -2.41 19.57 -11.63
C LEU A 608 -1.26 20.60 -11.97
N ARG A 609 -0.63 21.33 -11.01
CA ARG A 609 0.23 22.52 -11.35
C ARG A 609 1.31 22.99 -10.33
N GLU A 610 1.12 24.05 -9.53
CA GLU A 610 2.18 24.76 -8.74
C GLU A 610 2.81 24.05 -7.55
N VAL A 611 2.25 22.92 -7.18
CA VAL A 611 2.89 21.88 -6.40
C VAL A 611 2.58 20.54 -7.03
N PHE A 612 2.03 20.53 -8.26
CA PHE A 612 1.63 19.34 -8.98
C PHE A 612 2.00 19.20 -10.48
N ILE A 613 3.04 19.90 -10.93
CA ILE A 613 3.96 19.56 -12.01
C ILE A 613 5.39 19.70 -11.42
N ASN A 614 6.21 18.65 -11.28
CA ASN A 614 7.46 18.71 -10.48
C ASN A 614 8.39 19.83 -10.95
N PRO A 615 9.00 20.67 -10.09
CA PRO A 615 9.88 21.76 -10.54
C PRO A 615 10.96 21.32 -11.53
N ASN A 616 11.58 20.15 -11.31
CA ASN A 616 12.72 19.69 -12.08
C ASN A 616 12.31 18.79 -13.26
N THR A 617 11.40 17.81 -13.08
CA THR A 617 10.96 16.94 -14.21
C THR A 617 9.85 17.56 -15.05
N ASN A 618 9.07 18.50 -14.49
CA ASN A 618 7.90 19.22 -15.03
C ASN A 618 6.94 18.35 -15.90
N ASP A 619 6.89 17.05 -15.58
CA ASP A 619 5.85 16.04 -15.86
C ASP A 619 5.72 15.25 -14.54
N THR A 620 5.64 13.90 -14.51
CA THR A 620 5.48 13.17 -13.24
C THR A 620 6.58 13.54 -12.24
N TRP A 621 6.13 14.04 -11.09
CA TRP A 621 6.67 13.68 -9.78
C TRP A 621 6.71 12.15 -9.66
N ARG A 622 7.60 11.60 -8.87
CA ARG A 622 7.88 10.16 -8.84
C ARG A 622 8.68 9.84 -7.58
N GLU A 623 9.27 8.67 -7.50
CA GLU A 623 10.28 8.29 -6.50
C GLU A 623 11.46 9.26 -6.43
N GLY A 624 12.33 8.97 -5.46
CA GLY A 624 12.95 9.99 -4.66
C GLY A 624 13.83 11.04 -5.32
N ASP A 625 13.27 12.20 -5.62
CA ASP A 625 14.02 13.41 -5.42
C ASP A 625 13.34 14.61 -4.73
N TYR A 626 14.15 15.47 -4.15
CA TYR A 626 13.88 15.88 -2.78
C TYR A 626 13.18 17.25 -2.64
N ILE A 627 11.84 17.25 -2.69
CA ILE A 627 10.96 18.40 -2.39
C ILE A 627 9.93 18.16 -1.26
N LYS A 628 9.01 19.11 -1.08
CA LYS A 628 8.06 19.29 0.02
C LYS A 628 7.07 20.35 -0.48
N ARG A 629 5.74 20.24 -0.28
CA ARG A 629 4.81 21.31 -0.73
C ARG A 629 5.00 22.60 0.10
N LEU A 630 5.18 23.80 -0.48
CA LEU A 630 5.54 25.06 0.22
C LEU A 630 4.61 25.56 1.39
N ALA A 631 4.45 24.84 2.52
CA ALA A 631 4.33 25.40 3.90
C ALA A 631 3.84 24.53 5.12
N LEU A 632 3.84 23.21 5.08
CA LEU A 632 3.21 22.25 6.01
C LEU A 632 3.38 22.47 7.53
N ALA A 633 4.56 22.80 8.05
CA ALA A 633 4.72 23.20 9.45
C ALA A 633 4.26 24.65 9.73
N ASP A 634 3.33 25.17 8.93
CA ASP A 634 2.17 25.88 9.46
C ASP A 634 1.32 24.87 10.24
N SER A 635 0.53 24.04 9.57
CA SER A 635 -0.54 23.27 10.21
C SER A 635 -0.10 22.08 11.02
N LEU A 636 0.90 21.32 10.58
CA LEU A 636 1.41 20.17 11.34
C LEU A 636 1.95 20.64 12.69
N GLU A 637 2.71 21.73 12.66
CA GLU A 637 3.27 22.34 13.85
C GLU A 637 2.21 23.02 14.71
N ILE A 638 1.23 23.67 14.10
CA ILE A 638 0.04 24.17 14.79
C ILE A 638 -0.73 23.03 15.46
N ILE A 639 -0.91 21.87 14.82
CA ILE A 639 -1.63 20.72 15.39
C ILE A 639 -0.86 20.09 16.56
N ALA A 640 0.47 20.04 16.54
CA ALA A 640 1.22 19.63 17.71
C ALA A 640 1.15 20.61 18.89
N ASN A 641 1.01 21.92 18.62
CA ASN A 641 1.03 22.96 19.64
C ASN A 641 -0.38 23.30 20.19
N GLU A 642 -1.41 23.33 19.33
CA GLU A 642 -2.82 23.62 19.65
C GLU A 642 -3.68 22.35 19.80
N GLY A 643 -3.18 21.19 19.40
CA GLY A 643 -3.94 19.95 19.37
C GLY A 643 -5.10 19.99 18.37
N VAL A 644 -6.17 19.28 18.71
CA VAL A 644 -7.42 19.24 17.93
C VAL A 644 -8.09 20.63 17.79
N HIS A 645 -7.82 21.57 18.70
CA HIS A 645 -8.48 22.87 18.67
C HIS A 645 -8.13 23.69 17.41
N SER A 646 -6.98 23.42 16.80
CA SER A 646 -6.55 24.01 15.52
C SER A 646 -7.62 23.97 14.42
N LEU A 647 -8.40 22.89 14.32
CA LEU A 647 -9.46 22.68 13.32
C LEU A 647 -10.88 22.58 13.89
N TYR A 648 -11.06 22.23 15.16
CA TYR A 648 -12.39 21.95 15.74
C TYR A 648 -12.74 22.93 16.88
N SER A 649 -12.25 24.18 16.82
CA SER A 649 -12.54 25.24 17.79
C SER A 649 -12.59 26.62 17.13
N ARG A 650 -13.43 27.52 17.66
CA ARG A 650 -13.61 28.91 17.18
C ARG A 650 -12.33 29.75 17.23
N ASN A 651 -11.37 29.33 18.07
CA ASN A 651 -10.07 29.99 18.22
C ASN A 651 -8.93 29.22 17.52
N GLY A 652 -9.23 28.18 16.74
CA GLY A 652 -8.24 27.34 16.06
C GLY A 652 -7.57 28.07 14.90
N THR A 653 -6.23 27.98 14.80
CA THR A 653 -5.48 28.74 13.79
C THR A 653 -5.62 28.19 12.36
N LEU A 654 -6.23 27.00 12.17
CA LEU A 654 -6.38 26.35 10.87
C LEU A 654 -7.79 26.38 10.30
N LEU A 655 -8.82 26.34 11.14
CA LEU A 655 -10.20 26.30 10.65
C LEU A 655 -10.55 27.50 9.74
N PRO A 656 -10.27 28.78 10.11
CA PRO A 656 -10.63 29.91 9.26
C PRO A 656 -9.91 29.90 7.90
N LYS A 657 -8.67 29.38 7.87
CA LYS A 657 -7.91 29.17 6.64
C LYS A 657 -8.64 28.14 5.76
N LEU A 658 -8.89 26.94 6.28
CA LEU A 658 -9.59 25.87 5.56
C LEU A 658 -10.95 26.33 5.02
N MET A 659 -11.73 27.06 5.82
CA MET A 659 -13.05 27.55 5.41
C MET A 659 -12.98 28.56 4.26
N GLN A 660 -11.95 29.42 4.22
CA GLN A 660 -11.71 30.31 3.08
C GLN A 660 -11.50 29.52 1.78
N ASP A 661 -10.94 28.33 1.89
CA ASP A 661 -10.51 27.51 0.76
C ASP A 661 -11.61 26.59 0.27
N LEU A 662 -12.31 25.92 1.18
CA LEU A 662 -13.54 25.16 0.92
C LEU A 662 -14.55 26.00 0.14
N LYS A 663 -14.70 27.27 0.52
CA LYS A 663 -15.55 28.24 -0.19
C LYS A 663 -15.11 28.48 -1.65
N SER A 664 -13.83 28.32 -1.98
CA SER A 664 -13.32 28.46 -3.35
C SER A 664 -13.60 27.24 -4.25
N PHE A 665 -14.08 26.12 -3.69
CA PHE A 665 -14.49 24.91 -4.43
C PHE A 665 -16.01 24.71 -4.44
N ASP A 666 -16.80 25.77 -4.19
CA ASP A 666 -18.25 25.72 -4.00
C ASP A 666 -18.68 24.67 -2.95
N SER A 667 -17.84 24.43 -1.91
CA SER A 667 -18.18 23.48 -0.83
C SER A 667 -19.30 24.03 0.07
N ILE A 668 -20.13 23.11 0.56
CA ILE A 668 -21.26 23.39 1.45
C ILE A 668 -20.91 23.26 2.95
N LEU A 669 -19.66 22.93 3.26
CA LEU A 669 -19.15 22.87 4.63
C LEU A 669 -19.20 24.25 5.30
N THR A 670 -19.45 24.25 6.60
CA THR A 670 -19.47 25.42 7.49
C THR A 670 -18.57 25.21 8.69
N GLU A 671 -18.19 26.28 9.40
CA GLU A 671 -17.44 26.14 10.65
C GLU A 671 -18.22 25.33 11.72
N ASP A 672 -19.53 25.50 11.78
CA ASP A 672 -20.38 24.77 12.73
C ASP A 672 -20.39 23.26 12.44
N ASP A 673 -20.14 22.82 11.20
CA ASP A 673 -19.94 21.40 10.90
C ASP A 673 -18.70 20.84 11.61
N PHE A 674 -17.59 21.58 11.63
CA PHE A 674 -16.38 21.20 12.37
C PHE A 674 -16.56 21.30 13.89
N TYR A 675 -17.28 22.31 14.40
CA TYR A 675 -17.54 22.40 15.84
C TYR A 675 -18.42 21.25 16.36
N ASN A 676 -19.39 20.80 15.56
CA ASN A 676 -20.36 19.77 15.94
C ASN A 676 -19.91 18.34 15.61
N TYR A 677 -18.85 18.15 14.82
CA TYR A 677 -18.33 16.82 14.50
C TYR A 677 -17.77 16.12 15.74
N GLU A 678 -18.20 14.88 16.01
CA GLU A 678 -17.67 14.06 17.12
C GLU A 678 -17.40 12.61 16.72
N PRO A 679 -16.18 12.08 16.95
CA PRO A 679 -15.91 10.65 16.92
C PRO A 679 -16.75 9.90 17.97
N LYS A 680 -17.23 8.69 17.66
CA LYS A 680 -17.99 7.85 18.62
C LYS A 680 -17.18 6.65 19.08
N TRP A 681 -17.13 6.37 20.37
CA TRP A 681 -16.70 5.06 20.86
C TRP A 681 -17.88 4.08 20.80
N GLU A 682 -17.67 2.92 20.19
CA GLU A 682 -18.70 1.92 19.93
C GLU A 682 -18.19 0.52 20.32
N ALA A 683 -19.12 -0.39 20.65
CA ALA A 683 -18.78 -1.76 20.94
C ALA A 683 -18.39 -2.50 19.65
N PRO A 684 -17.33 -3.34 19.65
CA PRO A 684 -16.98 -4.14 18.50
C PRO A 684 -18.08 -5.14 18.18
N SER A 685 -18.35 -5.31 16.88
CA SER A 685 -19.04 -6.49 16.40
C SER A 685 -18.19 -7.71 16.71
N THR A 686 -18.60 -8.51 17.71
CA THR A 686 -17.86 -9.69 18.19
C THR A 686 -18.63 -10.99 17.94
N ILE A 687 -17.94 -12.01 17.45
CA ILE A 687 -18.40 -13.42 17.48
C ILE A 687 -17.30 -14.30 18.07
N THR A 688 -17.64 -15.55 18.36
CA THR A 688 -16.67 -16.63 18.61
C THR A 688 -16.78 -17.64 17.47
N VAL A 689 -15.65 -18.16 16.97
CA VAL A 689 -15.65 -19.25 15.97
C VAL A 689 -14.66 -20.36 16.33
N ARG A 690 -14.96 -21.57 15.83
CA ARG A 690 -14.44 -22.88 16.30
C ARG A 690 -14.24 -22.97 17.81
N GLY A 691 -15.19 -22.37 18.53
CA GLY A 691 -15.30 -22.44 19.99
C GLY A 691 -14.18 -21.76 20.80
N LYS A 692 -13.17 -21.12 20.19
CA LYS A 692 -12.01 -20.59 20.94
C LYS A 692 -11.47 -19.22 20.54
N SER A 693 -11.60 -18.81 19.27
CA SER A 693 -11.16 -17.48 18.85
C SER A 693 -12.31 -16.49 18.95
N GLU A 694 -12.12 -15.46 19.77
CA GLU A 694 -13.00 -14.29 19.82
C GLU A 694 -12.51 -13.25 18.84
N VAL A 695 -13.48 -12.72 18.13
CA VAL A 695 -13.31 -12.39 16.73
C VAL A 695 -14.08 -11.08 16.64
N HIS A 696 -13.33 -9.99 16.87
CA HIS A 696 -13.81 -8.63 17.08
C HIS A 696 -13.53 -7.79 15.85
N SER A 697 -14.54 -7.10 15.36
CA SER A 697 -14.41 -6.14 14.28
C SER A 697 -15.22 -4.89 14.57
N PHE A 698 -14.98 -3.82 13.84
CA PHE A 698 -15.77 -2.59 13.93
C PHE A 698 -17.22 -2.84 13.46
N PRO A 699 -18.25 -2.15 14.00
CA PRO A 699 -19.66 -2.26 13.60
C PRO A 699 -20.08 -1.36 12.41
N LEU A 700 -21.38 -1.26 12.09
CA LEU A 700 -21.88 -0.22 11.17
C LEU A 700 -21.53 1.21 11.68
N PRO A 701 -21.31 2.24 10.83
CA PRO A 701 -21.54 2.31 9.38
C PRO A 701 -20.57 1.45 8.58
N GLY A 702 -19.53 0.94 9.21
CA GLY A 702 -18.76 -0.14 8.66
C GLY A 702 -19.62 -1.36 8.33
N SER A 703 -20.06 -1.59 7.08
CA SER A 703 -20.75 -2.79 6.52
C SER A 703 -20.16 -4.13 7.00
N GLY A 704 -20.38 -4.44 8.25
CA GLY A 704 -19.35 -5.07 9.03
C GLY A 704 -19.86 -5.09 10.47
N THR A 705 -19.72 -6.24 11.12
CA THR A 705 -20.88 -7.13 11.34
C THR A 705 -21.22 -8.03 10.14
N LEU A 706 -20.97 -7.65 8.88
CA LEU A 706 -21.19 -8.54 7.71
C LEU A 706 -20.29 -9.78 7.66
N GLN A 707 -19.20 -9.88 8.43
CA GLN A 707 -18.55 -11.14 8.73
C GLN A 707 -18.90 -11.69 10.12
N ASN A 708 -19.28 -10.93 11.15
CA ASN A 708 -20.02 -11.51 12.30
C ASN A 708 -21.18 -12.38 11.81
N PHE A 709 -21.69 -12.00 10.66
CA PHE A 709 -22.44 -12.80 9.73
C PHE A 709 -21.59 -13.82 8.89
N MET A 710 -20.88 -13.43 7.82
CA MET A 710 -20.22 -14.38 6.88
C MET A 710 -19.25 -15.39 7.52
N LEU A 711 -18.47 -15.00 8.53
CA LEU A 711 -17.67 -15.94 9.32
C LEU A 711 -18.53 -17.00 9.97
N LYS A 712 -19.63 -16.56 10.57
CA LYS A 712 -20.50 -17.44 11.35
C LYS A 712 -21.35 -18.31 10.45
N VAL A 713 -21.65 -17.86 9.22
CA VAL A 713 -22.20 -18.72 8.17
C VAL A 713 -21.24 -19.89 7.95
N LEU A 714 -19.95 -19.67 7.69
CA LEU A 714 -19.03 -20.81 7.50
C LEU A 714 -18.57 -21.51 8.78
N ASP A 715 -18.67 -20.89 9.96
CA ASP A 715 -18.21 -21.50 11.21
C ASP A 715 -18.93 -22.83 11.51
N GLY A 716 -20.16 -23.01 11.04
CA GLY A 716 -20.91 -24.26 11.19
C GLY A 716 -20.77 -25.27 10.04
N TYR A 717 -19.86 -25.07 9.07
CA TYR A 717 -19.39 -26.16 8.20
C TYR A 717 -18.16 -26.81 8.85
N ASN A 718 -18.27 -28.09 9.20
CA ASN A 718 -17.18 -28.86 9.83
C ASN A 718 -16.18 -29.41 8.80
N ASP A 719 -16.53 -29.30 7.52
CA ASP A 719 -15.97 -29.94 6.33
C ASP A 719 -15.54 -28.88 5.31
N LEU A 720 -14.52 -28.07 5.63
CA LEU A 720 -13.95 -27.11 4.67
C LEU A 720 -12.53 -27.60 4.26
N ASN A 721 -12.23 -27.73 2.95
CA ASN A 721 -12.27 -29.03 2.25
C ASN A 721 -11.48 -29.06 0.90
N VAL A 722 -11.53 -30.16 0.10
CA VAL A 722 -10.30 -30.92 -0.25
C VAL A 722 -10.06 -31.60 -1.70
N THR A 723 -10.99 -31.96 -2.64
CA THR A 723 -10.96 -32.26 -4.14
C THR A 723 -12.10 -31.66 -5.06
N ASP A 724 -13.34 -32.17 -5.15
CA ASP A 724 -14.32 -31.58 -6.13
C ASP A 724 -14.94 -30.21 -5.68
N PRO A 725 -15.01 -29.16 -6.53
CA PRO A 725 -15.06 -27.72 -6.16
C PRO A 725 -16.15 -27.21 -5.17
N LEU A 726 -16.05 -27.50 -3.86
CA LEU A 726 -17.04 -27.11 -2.83
C LEU A 726 -16.54 -26.07 -1.82
N THR A 727 -15.25 -26.09 -1.49
CA THR A 727 -14.67 -25.28 -0.41
C THR A 727 -14.87 -23.79 -0.68
N TRP A 728 -14.45 -23.34 -1.87
CA TRP A 728 -14.62 -21.96 -2.29
C TRP A 728 -16.03 -21.62 -2.78
N HIS A 729 -16.84 -22.61 -3.15
CA HIS A 729 -18.23 -22.37 -3.51
C HIS A 729 -18.99 -21.79 -2.31
N ARG A 730 -18.96 -22.46 -1.14
CA ARG A 730 -19.61 -21.96 0.09
C ARG A 730 -19.05 -20.59 0.54
N VAL A 731 -17.75 -20.36 0.33
CA VAL A 731 -17.08 -19.07 0.54
C VAL A 731 -17.76 -17.99 -0.31
N VAL A 732 -17.84 -18.18 -1.63
CA VAL A 732 -18.42 -17.19 -2.56
C VAL A 732 -19.94 -17.03 -2.42
N GLU A 733 -20.69 -18.08 -2.09
CA GLU A 733 -22.11 -17.93 -1.75
C GLU A 733 -22.29 -17.09 -0.49
N SER A 734 -21.46 -17.29 0.55
CA SER A 734 -21.47 -16.41 1.71
C SER A 734 -21.13 -14.97 1.35
N PHE A 735 -20.23 -14.75 0.37
CA PHE A 735 -19.93 -13.40 -0.14
C PHE A 735 -21.17 -12.75 -0.75
N LYS A 736 -21.89 -13.50 -1.60
CA LYS A 736 -23.10 -13.04 -2.28
C LYS A 736 -24.19 -12.66 -1.27
N PHE A 737 -24.43 -13.50 -0.26
CA PHE A 737 -25.37 -13.17 0.84
C PHE A 737 -24.90 -11.97 1.66
N GLY A 738 -23.62 -11.89 2.05
CA GLY A 738 -23.08 -10.76 2.80
C GLY A 738 -23.23 -9.44 2.06
N TYR A 739 -22.84 -9.38 0.78
CA TYR A 739 -23.02 -8.19 -0.06
C TYR A 739 -24.48 -7.92 -0.42
N GLY A 740 -25.35 -8.93 -0.50
CA GLY A 740 -26.77 -8.71 -0.69
C GLY A 740 -27.42 -8.01 0.50
N LEU A 741 -27.06 -8.42 1.72
CA LEU A 741 -27.48 -7.75 2.95
C LEU A 741 -26.79 -6.38 3.15
N ARG A 742 -25.57 -6.19 2.62
CA ARG A 742 -24.88 -4.88 2.54
C ARG A 742 -25.73 -3.80 1.88
N THR A 743 -26.60 -4.17 0.93
CA THR A 743 -27.49 -3.24 0.22
C THR A 743 -28.60 -2.63 1.09
N LYS A 744 -28.78 -3.12 2.31
CA LYS A 744 -29.88 -2.78 3.23
C LYS A 744 -29.42 -2.15 4.55
N VAL A 745 -28.13 -1.81 4.67
CA VAL A 745 -27.51 -1.22 5.86
C VAL A 745 -26.89 0.15 5.56
N GLY A 746 -26.57 0.90 6.61
CA GLY A 746 -25.96 2.25 6.57
C GLY A 746 -25.59 2.69 7.99
N ASP A 747 -25.45 3.99 8.24
CA ASP A 747 -25.27 4.53 9.60
C ASP A 747 -26.43 4.10 10.54
N PRO A 748 -26.16 3.32 11.60
CA PRO A 748 -27.19 2.81 12.50
C PRO A 748 -27.93 3.94 13.23
N THR A 749 -27.29 5.09 13.42
CA THR A 749 -27.89 6.29 14.05
C THR A 749 -29.13 6.79 13.30
N TYR A 750 -29.21 6.54 11.99
CA TYR A 750 -30.25 7.06 11.10
C TYR A 750 -31.17 5.97 10.51
N LEU A 751 -31.02 4.71 10.92
CA LEU A 751 -31.70 3.57 10.29
C LEU A 751 -32.47 2.68 11.28
N THR A 752 -33.60 3.18 11.77
CA THR A 752 -34.58 2.37 12.54
C THR A 752 -35.02 1.11 11.80
N SER A 753 -35.14 1.14 10.47
CA SER A 753 -35.46 -0.04 9.64
C SER A 753 -34.36 -1.12 9.61
N ALA A 754 -33.09 -0.75 9.81
CA ALA A 754 -31.96 -1.69 9.75
C ALA A 754 -31.67 -2.39 11.08
N HIS A 755 -32.28 -1.99 12.20
CA HIS A 755 -32.02 -2.58 13.52
C HIS A 755 -32.38 -4.08 13.60
N GLY A 756 -33.44 -4.51 12.92
CA GLY A 756 -33.79 -5.93 12.81
C GLY A 756 -32.75 -6.72 12.01
N LEU A 757 -32.22 -6.12 10.92
CA LEU A 757 -31.17 -6.73 10.11
C LEU A 757 -29.84 -6.80 10.87
N LEU A 758 -29.46 -5.76 11.63
CA LEU A 758 -28.30 -5.76 12.53
C LEU A 758 -28.34 -6.90 13.56
N THR A 759 -29.52 -7.10 14.16
CA THR A 759 -29.77 -8.21 15.10
C THR A 759 -29.61 -9.56 14.41
N ASN A 760 -30.14 -9.70 13.19
CA ASN A 760 -29.98 -10.91 12.37
C ASN A 760 -28.50 -11.16 11.98
N LEU A 761 -27.78 -10.16 11.49
CA LEU A 761 -26.36 -10.29 11.10
C LEU A 761 -25.46 -10.71 12.27
N SER A 762 -25.83 -10.37 13.50
CA SER A 762 -25.13 -10.78 14.72
C SER A 762 -25.61 -12.13 15.28
N SER A 763 -26.67 -12.74 14.71
CA SER A 763 -27.32 -13.93 15.27
C SER A 763 -26.76 -15.24 14.70
N PRO A 764 -26.32 -16.20 15.55
CA PRO A 764 -25.95 -17.54 15.12
C PRO A 764 -27.06 -18.29 14.36
N SER A 765 -28.33 -18.11 14.75
CA SER A 765 -29.46 -18.79 14.08
C SER A 765 -29.77 -18.21 12.70
N TYR A 766 -29.45 -16.94 12.47
CA TYR A 766 -29.58 -16.34 11.15
C TYR A 766 -28.42 -16.73 10.22
N ALA A 767 -27.21 -16.88 10.78
CA ALA A 767 -26.08 -17.47 10.07
C ALA A 767 -26.34 -18.93 9.67
N GLU A 768 -27.03 -19.71 10.52
CA GLU A 768 -27.52 -21.05 10.21
C GLU A 768 -28.65 -21.05 9.16
N TYR A 769 -29.61 -20.12 9.27
CA TYR A 769 -30.63 -19.92 8.23
C TYR A 769 -29.99 -19.66 6.87
N VAL A 770 -29.06 -18.70 6.75
CA VAL A 770 -28.42 -18.43 5.44
C VAL A 770 -27.54 -19.60 5.00
N ARG A 771 -26.90 -20.34 5.91
CA ARG A 771 -26.22 -21.60 5.56
C ARG A 771 -27.17 -22.59 4.89
N SER A 772 -28.42 -22.69 5.35
CA SER A 772 -29.44 -23.56 4.72
C SER A 772 -29.90 -23.09 3.33
N GLN A 773 -29.59 -21.85 2.93
CA GLN A 773 -29.90 -21.32 1.59
C GLN A 773 -28.71 -21.49 0.62
N ILE A 774 -27.53 -21.90 1.09
CA ILE A 774 -26.37 -22.21 0.24
C ILE A 774 -26.54 -23.61 -0.35
N HIS A 775 -26.68 -23.70 -1.67
CA HIS A 775 -26.84 -24.97 -2.38
C HIS A 775 -25.48 -25.51 -2.84
N ASP A 776 -24.93 -26.51 -2.14
CA ASP A 776 -23.60 -27.10 -2.41
C ASP A 776 -23.33 -27.58 -3.87
N ASN A 777 -24.33 -27.61 -4.75
CA ASN A 777 -24.21 -28.02 -6.16
C ASN A 777 -24.52 -26.92 -7.19
N GLU A 778 -25.02 -25.75 -6.79
CA GLU A 778 -25.42 -24.68 -7.73
C GLU A 778 -25.32 -23.28 -7.13
N THR A 779 -25.19 -22.28 -7.99
CA THR A 779 -25.24 -20.86 -7.65
C THR A 779 -26.37 -20.19 -8.41
N PHE A 780 -26.81 -19.05 -7.91
CA PHE A 780 -27.86 -18.25 -8.54
C PHE A 780 -27.26 -17.01 -9.21
N ASP A 781 -27.90 -16.58 -10.30
CA ASP A 781 -27.54 -15.42 -11.14
C ASP A 781 -28.38 -14.17 -10.80
N LYS A 782 -29.35 -14.29 -9.89
CA LYS A 782 -30.26 -13.20 -9.51
C LYS A 782 -29.90 -12.60 -8.16
N TYR A 783 -29.66 -11.29 -8.13
CA TYR A 783 -29.34 -10.53 -6.92
C TYR A 783 -30.35 -10.72 -5.78
N ASN A 784 -31.64 -10.86 -6.11
CA ASN A 784 -32.72 -11.00 -5.13
C ASN A 784 -32.72 -12.34 -4.37
N HIS A 785 -32.12 -13.40 -4.92
CA HIS A 785 -31.91 -14.65 -4.18
C HIS A 785 -31.06 -14.41 -2.93
N TYR A 786 -30.02 -13.58 -3.06
CA TYR A 786 -29.11 -13.20 -1.99
C TYR A 786 -29.68 -12.09 -1.08
N GLY A 787 -30.99 -11.86 -1.13
CA GLY A 787 -31.70 -10.87 -0.33
C GLY A 787 -31.48 -9.42 -0.77
N ALA A 788 -30.86 -9.17 -1.93
CA ALA A 788 -30.58 -7.82 -2.41
C ALA A 788 -31.75 -7.20 -3.19
N GLU A 789 -31.94 -5.89 -3.02
CA GLU A 789 -32.96 -5.10 -3.73
C GLU A 789 -32.38 -3.81 -4.35
N PHE A 790 -31.19 -3.40 -3.91
CA PHE A 790 -30.56 -2.14 -4.27
C PHE A 790 -29.08 -2.35 -4.65
N ALA A 791 -28.48 -1.36 -5.29
CA ALA A 791 -27.04 -1.21 -5.45
C ALA A 791 -26.48 -0.35 -4.32
N ASN A 792 -25.25 -0.66 -3.93
CA ASN A 792 -24.41 0.27 -3.19
C ASN A 792 -23.41 0.92 -4.14
N PRO A 793 -22.93 2.14 -3.84
CA PRO A 793 -21.79 2.70 -4.53
C PRO A 793 -20.57 1.78 -4.36
N GLU A 794 -19.73 1.75 -5.40
CA GLU A 794 -18.35 1.36 -5.22
C GLU A 794 -17.62 2.50 -4.53
N ASP A 795 -17.03 2.21 -3.40
CA ASP A 795 -16.03 3.01 -2.73
C ASP A 795 -14.61 2.60 -3.23
N HIS A 796 -13.55 3.35 -2.90
CA HIS A 796 -12.22 2.99 -3.40
C HIS A 796 -11.00 3.14 -2.46
N GLY A 797 -10.07 4.02 -2.82
CA GLY A 797 -8.64 3.76 -2.72
C GLY A 797 -8.01 4.22 -1.42
N THR A 798 -7.44 3.30 -0.62
CA THR A 798 -6.66 3.75 0.56
C THR A 798 -5.47 2.86 1.03
N ALA A 799 -4.84 3.02 2.23
CA ALA A 799 -3.65 2.29 2.79
C ALA A 799 -3.79 1.19 3.94
N HIS A 800 -3.51 1.34 5.28
CA HIS A 800 -4.09 0.56 6.47
C HIS A 800 -3.43 0.78 7.88
N ILE A 801 -3.75 0.04 8.98
CA ILE A 801 -3.00 -0.19 10.27
C ILE A 801 -3.37 -1.51 11.02
N CYS A 802 -2.40 -2.34 11.49
CA CYS A 802 -2.58 -3.53 12.38
C CYS A 802 -1.68 -3.68 13.68
N VAL A 803 -1.58 -2.71 14.60
CA VAL A 803 -0.66 -2.68 15.77
C VAL A 803 -0.82 -3.85 16.75
N LEU A 804 0.29 -4.27 17.36
CA LEU A 804 0.42 -4.99 18.63
C LEU A 804 1.62 -4.45 19.42
N ALA A 805 1.43 -4.08 20.68
CA ALA A 805 2.50 -3.69 21.58
C ALA A 805 3.06 -4.85 22.40
N ALA A 806 4.23 -4.64 23.01
CA ALA A 806 4.92 -5.65 23.80
C ALA A 806 4.12 -6.12 25.04
N ASN A 807 3.29 -5.24 25.59
CA ASN A 807 2.35 -5.55 26.67
C ASN A 807 1.12 -6.37 26.21
N GLY A 808 0.94 -6.56 24.90
CA GLY A 808 -0.17 -7.30 24.31
C GLY A 808 -1.36 -6.43 23.87
N ASP A 809 -1.33 -5.12 24.07
CA ASP A 809 -2.36 -4.21 23.52
C ASP A 809 -2.27 -4.22 21.99
N ALA A 810 -3.39 -4.08 21.27
CA ALA A 810 -3.38 -4.09 19.81
C ALA A 810 -4.33 -3.05 19.23
N VAL A 811 -4.06 -2.59 18.01
CA VAL A 811 -4.91 -1.64 17.29
C VAL A 811 -4.95 -1.94 15.79
N SER A 812 -6.09 -2.40 15.29
CA SER A 812 -6.37 -2.33 13.85
C SER A 812 -7.05 -1.00 13.56
N ALA A 813 -6.58 -0.23 12.59
CA ALA A 813 -7.17 1.07 12.24
C ALA A 813 -6.79 1.53 10.84
N THR A 814 -7.38 2.66 10.45
CA THR A 814 -8.19 2.60 9.24
C THR A 814 -8.68 4.03 8.90
N SER A 815 -7.75 4.95 8.61
CA SER A 815 -7.97 6.40 8.34
C SER A 815 -7.89 6.89 6.89
N THR A 816 -8.63 7.97 6.54
CA THR A 816 -9.72 7.75 5.56
C THR A 816 -10.11 8.90 4.45
N ILE A 817 -9.56 9.32 2.19
CA ILE A 817 -9.84 10.28 0.99
C ILE A 817 -10.89 9.84 -0.04
N ASN A 818 -11.15 8.55 -0.17
CA ASN A 818 -12.00 7.84 -1.14
C ASN A 818 -11.35 7.64 -2.51
N TYR A 819 -11.73 8.37 -3.57
CA TYR A 819 -11.69 7.82 -4.93
C TYR A 819 -10.33 7.93 -5.66
N LEU A 820 -9.31 7.27 -5.09
CA LEU A 820 -7.93 7.09 -5.58
C LEU A 820 -7.23 8.43 -5.84
N LEU A 821 -6.56 8.98 -4.82
CA LEU A 821 -6.10 10.39 -4.71
C LEU A 821 -7.27 11.35 -4.47
N GLY A 822 -8.07 11.11 -3.42
CA GLY A 822 -9.29 11.84 -3.05
C GLY A 822 -10.10 12.02 -4.29
N ALA A 823 -10.14 13.26 -4.76
CA ALA A 823 -10.71 13.51 -6.07
C ALA A 823 -9.81 14.26 -7.07
N LYS A 824 -8.56 14.64 -6.75
CA LYS A 824 -7.51 15.35 -7.56
C LYS A 824 -7.24 16.87 -7.31
N ILE A 825 -7.97 17.71 -6.55
CA ILE A 825 -7.61 19.17 -6.42
C ILE A 825 -6.42 19.34 -5.46
N ARG A 826 -5.79 20.52 -5.53
CA ARG A 826 -5.20 21.27 -4.42
C ARG A 826 -6.24 22.22 -3.82
N SER A 827 -6.23 22.44 -2.51
CA SER A 827 -7.09 23.48 -1.89
C SER A 827 -6.40 24.89 -1.91
N ARG A 828 -6.85 25.94 -1.21
CA ARG A 828 -6.38 27.36 -1.38
C ARG A 828 -5.55 28.10 -0.27
N SER A 829 -5.46 27.66 1.00
CA SER A 829 -4.61 28.26 2.07
C SER A 829 -4.22 27.35 3.26
N THR A 830 -4.75 26.11 3.37
CA THR A 830 -4.24 25.02 4.24
C THR A 830 -3.43 23.92 3.49
N GLY A 831 -3.76 22.64 3.66
CA GLY A 831 -3.27 21.47 2.90
C GLY A 831 -4.07 20.21 3.20
N ILE A 832 -5.34 20.38 3.53
CA ILE A 832 -6.16 19.29 4.05
C ILE A 832 -6.59 18.41 2.89
N ILE A 833 -6.48 17.09 3.04
CA ILE A 833 -6.64 16.15 1.91
C ILE A 833 -8.10 15.78 1.75
N LEU A 834 -8.85 16.77 1.28
CA LEU A 834 -10.30 16.77 1.21
C LEU A 834 -10.79 15.52 0.48
N ASN A 835 -11.48 14.69 1.25
CA ASN A 835 -12.16 13.51 0.77
C ASN A 835 -13.16 13.83 -0.35
N ASP A 836 -13.48 12.85 -1.21
CA ASP A 836 -14.77 12.80 -1.90
C ASP A 836 -15.76 11.87 -1.21
N GLU A 837 -15.93 12.00 0.10
CA GLU A 837 -16.65 11.00 0.87
C GLU A 837 -18.17 11.00 0.73
N MET A 838 -18.74 12.09 0.24
CA MET A 838 -20.15 12.12 -0.14
C MET A 838 -20.46 11.17 -1.31
N ASP A 839 -19.43 10.71 -2.03
CA ASP A 839 -19.49 9.74 -3.14
C ASP A 839 -19.82 8.30 -2.69
N ASP A 840 -19.72 8.04 -1.39
CA ASP A 840 -20.08 6.76 -0.77
C ASP A 840 -21.50 6.72 -0.24
N PHE A 841 -22.25 7.82 -0.35
CA PHE A 841 -23.70 7.75 -0.26
C PHE A 841 -24.31 7.32 -1.60
N SER A 842 -25.41 6.57 -1.51
CA SER A 842 -26.30 6.31 -2.63
C SER A 842 -27.05 7.58 -3.03
N SER A 843 -27.22 7.79 -4.34
CA SER A 843 -27.91 8.96 -4.91
C SER A 843 -29.27 8.57 -5.51
N PRO A 844 -30.39 9.21 -5.13
CA PRO A 844 -31.73 8.80 -5.54
C PRO A 844 -31.92 8.89 -7.07
N GLY A 845 -32.74 8.00 -7.65
CA GLY A 845 -33.03 7.99 -9.09
C GLY A 845 -31.87 7.55 -10.00
N THR A 846 -30.68 7.27 -9.47
CA THR A 846 -29.59 6.62 -10.21
C THR A 846 -29.80 5.11 -10.27
N VAL A 847 -29.53 4.49 -11.42
CA VAL A 847 -29.58 3.03 -11.59
C VAL A 847 -28.20 2.59 -12.04
N ASN A 848 -27.63 1.56 -11.41
CA ASN A 848 -26.30 1.09 -11.79
C ASN A 848 -26.31 0.38 -13.16
N THR A 849 -25.13 0.09 -13.70
CA THR A 849 -24.94 -0.61 -15.00
C THR A 849 -25.65 -1.97 -15.09
N TYR A 850 -26.11 -2.52 -13.97
CA TYR A 850 -26.76 -3.83 -13.86
C TYR A 850 -28.27 -3.74 -13.56
N GLY A 851 -28.87 -2.55 -13.63
CA GLY A 851 -30.32 -2.35 -13.47
C GLY A 851 -30.82 -2.26 -12.03
N LEU A 852 -29.94 -2.22 -11.03
CA LEU A 852 -30.33 -2.09 -9.62
C LEU A 852 -30.54 -0.60 -9.22
N PRO A 853 -31.62 -0.26 -8.52
CA PRO A 853 -31.86 1.08 -7.94
C PRO A 853 -30.91 1.35 -6.75
N PRO A 854 -30.75 2.59 -6.28
CA PRO A 854 -29.73 2.97 -5.31
C PRO A 854 -30.23 2.75 -3.86
N SER A 855 -29.36 2.36 -2.92
CA SER A 855 -29.78 1.99 -1.56
C SER A 855 -30.33 3.15 -0.72
N PRO A 856 -31.62 3.15 -0.32
CA PRO A 856 -32.17 4.18 0.55
C PRO A 856 -31.55 4.18 1.94
N ALA A 857 -31.09 3.02 2.40
CA ALA A 857 -30.39 2.89 3.68
C ALA A 857 -29.11 3.75 3.71
N ASN A 858 -28.49 3.98 2.55
CA ASN A 858 -27.27 4.76 2.42
C ASN A 858 -27.46 6.07 1.62
N PHE A 859 -28.67 6.66 1.61
CA PHE A 859 -28.86 8.01 1.06
C PHE A 859 -28.22 9.11 1.94
N ILE A 860 -27.89 10.25 1.31
CA ILE A 860 -27.33 11.45 1.96
C ILE A 860 -28.35 12.04 2.94
N VAL A 861 -27.93 12.22 4.19
CA VAL A 861 -28.69 12.94 5.24
C VAL A 861 -27.71 13.80 6.04
N PRO A 862 -28.00 15.07 6.35
CA PRO A 862 -27.17 15.91 7.23
C PRO A 862 -26.71 15.20 8.52
N GLY A 863 -25.41 15.27 8.81
CA GLY A 863 -24.77 14.66 9.99
C GLY A 863 -24.62 13.13 9.95
N LYS A 864 -25.13 12.45 8.90
CA LYS A 864 -25.02 11.00 8.73
C LYS A 864 -23.63 10.60 8.25
N ARG A 865 -23.22 9.38 8.58
CA ARG A 865 -21.99 8.73 8.07
C ARG A 865 -22.28 7.87 6.81
N PRO A 866 -21.51 7.98 5.73
CA PRO A 866 -21.66 7.07 4.59
C PRO A 866 -21.12 5.68 4.92
N LEU A 867 -21.76 4.66 4.35
CA LEU A 867 -21.42 3.23 4.46
C LEU A 867 -20.81 2.69 3.15
N SER A 868 -19.84 1.78 3.26
CA SER A 868 -19.11 1.18 2.14
C SER A 868 -18.23 -0.04 2.56
N SER A 869 -16.89 0.02 2.77
CA SER A 869 -16.01 -1.14 3.12
C SER A 869 -14.76 -1.04 4.13
N MET A 870 -14.68 -0.27 5.25
CA MET A 870 -13.95 -0.38 6.57
C MET A 870 -14.71 -0.98 7.76
N THR A 871 -14.14 -2.01 8.39
CA THR A 871 -14.39 -2.37 9.79
C THR A 871 -13.16 -3.03 10.47
N PRO A 872 -12.33 -2.32 11.23
CA PRO A 872 -11.06 -2.84 11.79
C PRO A 872 -11.17 -4.00 12.75
N THR A 873 -10.13 -4.84 12.77
CA THR A 873 -10.23 -6.19 13.31
C THR A 873 -9.07 -6.63 14.19
N ILE A 874 -9.45 -7.21 15.32
CA ILE A 874 -8.58 -7.96 16.24
C ILE A 874 -9.22 -9.32 16.50
N VAL A 875 -8.42 -10.38 16.46
CA VAL A 875 -8.77 -11.71 16.98
C VAL A 875 -8.03 -11.89 18.31
N THR A 876 -8.76 -12.30 19.32
CA THR A 876 -8.23 -12.71 20.62
C THR A 876 -8.54 -14.19 20.88
N ASN A 877 -7.82 -14.77 21.83
CA ASN A 877 -8.16 -16.02 22.49
C ASN A 877 -7.96 -15.79 23.98
N LYS A 878 -8.95 -16.14 24.80
CA LYS A 878 -8.94 -15.94 26.26
C LYS A 878 -7.73 -16.57 26.98
N ALA A 879 -7.10 -17.59 26.38
CA ALA A 879 -5.88 -18.20 26.91
C ALA A 879 -4.57 -17.50 26.47
N GLU A 880 -4.57 -16.82 25.32
CA GLU A 880 -3.34 -16.42 24.60
C GLU A 880 -3.23 -14.89 24.38
N GLY A 881 -4.32 -14.14 24.61
CA GLY A 881 -4.43 -12.73 24.25
C GLY A 881 -4.68 -12.54 22.75
N VAL A 882 -4.06 -11.53 22.14
CA VAL A 882 -4.16 -11.28 20.69
C VAL A 882 -3.60 -12.45 19.90
N GLN A 883 -4.44 -13.07 19.07
CA GLN A 883 -4.04 -14.03 18.06
C GLN A 883 -3.79 -13.38 16.70
N MET A 884 -4.48 -12.29 16.35
CA MET A 884 -4.50 -11.72 15.00
C MET A 884 -4.90 -10.23 15.03
N VAL A 885 -4.34 -9.40 14.16
CA VAL A 885 -4.68 -7.97 14.00
C VAL A 885 -4.55 -7.64 12.51
N VAL A 886 -5.58 -7.08 11.87
CA VAL A 886 -5.65 -7.25 10.42
C VAL A 886 -6.53 -6.27 9.64
N GLY A 887 -6.07 -5.89 8.43
CA GLY A 887 -6.79 -5.18 7.35
C GLY A 887 -6.01 -5.17 6.01
N GLY A 888 -5.87 -4.05 5.27
CA GLY A 888 -4.80 -3.85 4.24
C GLY A 888 -5.19 -3.54 2.77
N ALA A 889 -4.90 -2.30 2.31
CA ALA A 889 -5.01 -1.59 0.98
C ALA A 889 -5.90 -2.11 -0.17
N GLY A 890 -6.58 -1.23 -0.97
CA GLY A 890 -7.55 -1.56 -2.06
C GLY A 890 -8.83 -0.68 -2.23
N GLY A 891 -10.05 -1.26 -2.42
CA GLY A 891 -11.40 -0.61 -2.52
C GLY A 891 -12.66 -1.55 -2.70
N SER A 892 -13.92 -1.05 -2.56
CA SER A 892 -15.27 -1.61 -2.17
C SER A 892 -15.55 -3.06 -2.12
N ARG A 893 -15.24 -3.61 -3.27
CA ARG A 893 -15.02 -4.97 -3.54
C ARG A 893 -14.43 -5.61 -2.27
N ILE A 894 -13.48 -4.98 -1.59
CA ILE A 894 -12.97 -5.32 -0.26
C ILE A 894 -13.58 -6.56 0.44
N THR A 895 -14.47 -6.37 1.43
CA THR A 895 -14.90 -7.25 2.54
C THR A 895 -14.90 -8.73 2.20
N THR A 896 -15.34 -9.10 1.01
CA THR A 896 -15.30 -10.49 0.58
C THR A 896 -14.05 -10.89 -0.17
N ALA A 897 -12.97 -11.01 0.60
CA ALA A 897 -12.33 -12.32 0.73
C ALA A 897 -12.61 -13.03 2.08
N THR A 898 -13.49 -12.51 2.97
CA THR A 898 -13.97 -13.31 4.11
C THR A 898 -14.64 -14.55 3.59
N VAL A 899 -13.92 -15.68 3.63
CA VAL A 899 -14.15 -16.56 4.77
C VAL A 899 -13.10 -17.71 4.91
N THR A 900 -11.77 -17.44 4.82
CA THR A 900 -10.71 -18.46 5.07
C THR A 900 -10.13 -18.65 6.53
N LEU A 901 -9.54 -17.64 7.24
CA LEU A 901 -8.86 -17.72 8.60
C LEU A 901 -9.12 -18.98 9.36
N LEU A 902 -10.28 -19.04 9.99
CA LEU A 902 -10.55 -19.96 11.07
C LEU A 902 -10.73 -21.31 10.37
N LEU A 903 -9.62 -22.09 10.43
CA LEU A 903 -9.04 -23.16 9.58
C LEU A 903 -7.60 -22.97 8.94
N ARG A 904 -6.71 -21.99 9.25
CA ARG A 904 -5.30 -21.89 8.67
C ARG A 904 -4.07 -21.25 9.43
N TYR A 905 -3.91 -21.40 10.75
CA TYR A 905 -2.76 -21.09 11.68
C TYR A 905 -2.85 -21.54 13.20
N LEU A 906 -3.90 -21.34 14.06
CA LEU A 906 -3.98 -21.83 15.49
C LEU A 906 -5.26 -22.61 15.99
N PHE A 907 -5.86 -23.52 15.21
CA PHE A 907 -6.90 -24.49 15.64
C PHE A 907 -6.44 -25.90 16.09
N PHE A 908 -6.00 -26.78 15.18
CA PHE A 908 -5.25 -28.01 15.43
C PHE A 908 -4.33 -28.41 14.24
N GLY A 909 -3.00 -28.27 14.39
CA GLY A 909 -1.92 -28.90 13.60
C GLY A 909 -1.03 -28.07 12.65
N GLU A 910 -1.30 -26.79 12.31
CA GLU A 910 -0.94 -26.20 10.99
C GLU A 910 -0.80 -24.64 10.91
N GLU A 911 0.43 -24.09 10.93
CA GLU A 911 0.73 -22.67 11.30
C GLU A 911 0.81 -21.56 10.19
N LEU A 912 1.57 -20.46 10.39
CA LEU A 912 1.43 -19.13 9.76
C LEU A 912 2.46 -18.64 8.67
N GLU A 913 3.77 -18.92 8.74
CA GLU A 913 4.80 -18.20 7.94
C GLU A 913 4.96 -18.42 6.44
N THR A 914 5.20 -19.61 5.89
CA THR A 914 4.46 -20.87 6.05
C THR A 914 3.02 -20.74 5.60
N VAL A 915 2.45 -19.55 5.27
CA VAL A 915 1.16 -19.42 4.56
C VAL A 915 1.22 -18.56 3.22
N MET A 916 0.61 -17.42 2.83
CA MET A 916 0.28 -16.98 1.41
C MET A 916 1.27 -16.24 0.42
N ASN A 917 2.44 -16.74 0.00
CA ASN A 917 3.15 -16.22 -1.21
C ASN A 917 2.38 -16.48 -2.54
N ALA A 918 1.27 -15.75 -2.77
CA ALA A 918 0.09 -16.36 -3.40
C ALA A 918 -0.90 -15.44 -4.14
N ARG A 919 -2.18 -15.90 -4.21
CA ARG A 919 -3.35 -15.82 -5.14
C ARG A 919 -3.79 -14.37 -5.75
N ARG A 920 -5.00 -13.61 -5.99
CA ARG A 920 -6.44 -13.14 -5.48
C ARG A 920 -7.72 -13.33 -6.40
N LEU A 921 -8.88 -13.82 -5.83
CA LEU A 921 -10.28 -14.08 -6.33
C LEU A 921 -11.02 -12.84 -6.90
N HIS A 922 -12.37 -12.55 -6.69
CA HIS A 922 -12.96 -11.16 -6.58
C HIS A 922 -14.50 -10.85 -6.31
N HIS A 923 -15.42 -11.59 -5.62
CA HIS A 923 -16.91 -11.32 -5.86
C HIS A 923 -17.70 -10.35 -4.93
N GLN A 924 -18.31 -9.25 -5.44
CA GLN A 924 -19.13 -8.26 -4.65
C GLN A 924 -20.66 -8.35 -4.76
N LEU A 925 -21.20 -9.51 -5.12
CA LEU A 925 -22.59 -9.69 -5.59
C LEU A 925 -22.88 -9.08 -6.97
N ALA A 926 -22.43 -7.87 -7.29
CA ALA A 926 -22.64 -7.29 -8.63
C ALA A 926 -21.33 -6.78 -9.24
N PRO A 927 -21.00 -7.14 -10.50
CA PRO A 927 -21.69 -8.09 -11.37
C PRO A 927 -21.55 -9.55 -10.91
N MET A 928 -22.46 -10.39 -11.40
CA MET A 928 -22.41 -11.86 -11.27
C MET A 928 -21.37 -12.53 -12.19
N TRP A 929 -20.41 -11.80 -12.78
CA TRP A 929 -19.35 -12.43 -13.60
C TRP A 929 -18.12 -12.71 -12.73
N VAL A 930 -18.03 -13.97 -12.30
CA VAL A 930 -17.34 -14.38 -11.08
C VAL A 930 -15.82 -14.67 -11.34
N ASP A 931 -15.10 -13.72 -11.92
CA ASP A 931 -13.68 -13.72 -12.41
C ASP A 931 -12.56 -13.42 -11.32
N TYR A 932 -11.30 -13.10 -11.61
CA TYR A 932 -10.13 -13.08 -10.69
C TYR A 932 -8.89 -12.28 -11.21
N GLU A 933 -7.85 -12.91 -11.80
CA GLU A 933 -6.61 -12.33 -12.43
C GLU A 933 -5.74 -13.39 -13.22
N ALA A 934 -4.59 -13.93 -12.71
CA ALA A 934 -3.70 -14.95 -13.37
C ALA A 934 -3.46 -16.31 -12.61
N GLY A 935 -3.79 -17.50 -13.18
CA GLY A 935 -3.70 -18.89 -12.58
C GLY A 935 -4.99 -19.55 -11.97
N PHE A 936 -4.95 -19.94 -10.69
CA PHE A 936 -5.95 -20.19 -9.60
C PHE A 936 -7.05 -21.21 -9.65
N ASP A 937 -7.01 -22.03 -8.58
CA ASP A 937 -7.98 -23.02 -8.15
C ASP A 937 -8.46 -23.61 -9.45
N GLU A 938 -7.54 -24.24 -10.19
CA GLU A 938 -7.70 -24.62 -11.58
C GLU A 938 -8.39 -25.99 -11.70
N ALA A 939 -8.30 -26.78 -10.62
CA ALA A 939 -9.45 -27.38 -9.92
C ALA A 939 -10.85 -26.83 -10.29
N ILE A 940 -10.93 -25.51 -10.43
CA ILE A 940 -12.09 -24.63 -10.45
C ILE A 940 -11.97 -23.49 -11.52
N LEU A 941 -11.02 -23.60 -12.48
CA LEU A 941 -11.03 -23.01 -13.87
C LEU A 941 -11.87 -23.57 -15.22
N GLU A 942 -13.18 -25.44 -15.77
CA GLU A 942 -14.20 -26.08 -16.67
C GLU A 942 -15.65 -25.72 -16.25
N GLY A 943 -16.11 -25.80 -14.99
CA GLY A 943 -15.53 -26.49 -13.81
C GLY A 943 -15.96 -25.96 -12.43
N LEU A 944 -16.21 -24.65 -12.23
CA LEU A 944 -17.27 -24.16 -11.33
C LEU A 944 -18.49 -23.67 -12.12
N ARG A 945 -18.41 -23.71 -13.45
CA ARG A 945 -19.56 -24.00 -14.31
C ARG A 945 -20.04 -25.46 -14.12
N LYS A 946 -19.40 -26.23 -13.22
CA LYS A 946 -20.06 -27.37 -12.53
C LYS A 946 -21.17 -26.90 -11.60
N ARG A 947 -20.96 -25.84 -10.79
CA ARG A 947 -21.96 -25.25 -9.88
C ARG A 947 -22.45 -23.85 -10.32
N GLY A 948 -22.35 -23.52 -11.61
CA GLY A 948 -23.02 -22.36 -12.24
C GLY A 948 -22.26 -21.01 -12.38
N HIS A 949 -20.98 -20.90 -12.00
CA HIS A 949 -20.15 -19.71 -12.29
C HIS A 949 -19.43 -19.93 -13.68
N ASP A 950 -19.54 -19.08 -14.74
CA ASP A 950 -19.23 -19.32 -16.20
C ASP A 950 -18.03 -18.56 -16.90
N VAL A 951 -17.40 -19.09 -17.98
CA VAL A 951 -15.92 -19.28 -18.01
C VAL A 951 -15.08 -18.48 -19.10
N ARG A 952 -14.16 -17.51 -18.78
CA ARG A 952 -13.57 -16.51 -19.78
C ARG A 952 -12.13 -15.86 -19.68
N GLU A 953 -11.34 -15.90 -18.58
CA GLU A 953 -9.95 -15.34 -18.27
C GLU A 953 -9.66 -13.78 -18.13
N LYS A 954 -8.61 -13.35 -17.35
CA LYS A 954 -8.30 -11.91 -16.94
C LYS A 954 -6.79 -11.52 -16.66
N THR A 955 -6.50 -10.48 -15.82
CA THR A 955 -5.22 -9.67 -15.73
C THR A 955 -4.88 -9.05 -14.31
N PRO A 956 -3.65 -8.49 -14.03
CA PRO A 956 -3.13 -8.14 -12.67
C PRO A 956 -3.19 -6.64 -12.20
N ASP A 957 -4.05 -5.80 -12.78
CA ASP A 957 -3.64 -4.42 -13.09
C ASP A 957 -3.75 -3.29 -12.04
N ALA A 958 -4.88 -2.56 -11.97
CA ALA A 958 -4.91 -1.16 -11.51
C ALA A 958 -6.17 -0.68 -10.73
N GLY A 959 -5.92 0.07 -9.64
CA GLY A 959 -6.85 0.57 -8.60
C GLY A 959 -6.18 0.46 -7.21
N PHE A 960 -6.58 -0.54 -6.41
CA PHE A 960 -5.74 -1.71 -6.09
C PHE A 960 -5.02 -1.95 -4.71
N ALA A 961 -4.86 -3.24 -4.37
CA ALA A 961 -5.08 -3.80 -3.01
C ALA A 961 -4.18 -4.95 -2.44
N ALA A 962 -4.59 -5.62 -1.33
CA ALA A 962 -4.45 -7.08 -0.97
C ALA A 962 -4.04 -7.60 0.47
N ALA A 963 -4.45 -7.01 1.61
CA ALA A 963 -4.54 -7.61 2.98
C ALA A 963 -3.29 -7.77 3.95
N THR A 964 -3.50 -8.14 5.21
CA THR A 964 -2.50 -8.66 6.24
C THR A 964 -2.57 -10.22 6.96
N ALA A 965 -1.59 -9.87 7.95
CA ALA A 965 -1.18 -10.32 9.32
C ALA A 965 -0.91 -9.08 10.20
N ILE A 966 -0.97 -9.10 11.52
CA ILE A 966 -0.56 -10.10 12.54
C ILE A 966 -1.31 -11.41 12.46
N ALA A 967 -0.60 -12.54 12.61
CA ALA A 967 -0.98 -13.48 13.66
C ALA A 967 0.16 -13.68 14.67
N LYS A 968 -0.18 -13.90 15.94
CA LYS A 968 0.78 -14.25 17.00
C LYS A 968 0.69 -15.74 17.27
N ASN A 969 1.84 -16.41 17.22
CA ASN A 969 2.06 -17.86 17.25
C ASN A 969 1.63 -18.57 18.56
N ALA A 970 1.38 -19.88 18.47
CA ALA A 970 1.18 -20.79 19.60
C ALA A 970 2.35 -20.82 20.60
N HIS A 971 3.60 -20.61 20.13
CA HIS A 971 4.77 -20.34 20.99
C HIS A 971 5.01 -18.83 21.20
N HIS A 972 3.96 -18.02 21.05
CA HIS A 972 3.94 -16.57 21.23
C HIS A 972 4.90 -15.75 20.35
N GLU A 973 5.44 -16.32 19.29
CA GLU A 973 6.34 -15.62 18.36
C GLU A 973 5.62 -14.57 17.51
N VAL A 974 6.36 -13.48 17.29
CA VAL A 974 5.91 -12.31 16.58
C VAL A 974 7.10 -11.78 15.75
N SER A 975 6.92 -11.68 14.44
CA SER A 975 8.00 -11.57 13.43
C SER A 975 7.49 -10.87 12.16
N ALA A 976 7.77 -11.35 10.92
CA ALA A 976 6.82 -11.24 9.78
C ALA A 976 7.21 -12.04 8.51
N ALA A 977 6.32 -12.26 7.54
CA ALA A 977 6.70 -12.78 6.20
C ALA A 977 5.85 -12.21 5.04
N TYR A 978 6.45 -11.97 3.85
CA TYR A 978 5.89 -11.09 2.77
C TYR A 978 5.82 -11.58 1.30
N ASP A 979 5.01 -10.86 0.54
CA ASP A 979 5.23 -10.40 -0.85
C ASP A 979 4.55 -9.00 -0.95
N SER A 980 3.96 -8.52 -2.06
CA SER A 980 4.43 -7.21 -2.57
C SER A 980 3.47 -6.24 -3.29
N ARG A 981 2.15 -6.46 -3.33
CA ARG A 981 1.21 -5.67 -4.17
C ARG A 981 1.21 -4.16 -3.99
N ARG A 982 1.82 -3.66 -2.92
CA ARG A 982 2.53 -2.36 -2.95
C ARG A 982 3.92 -2.35 -2.22
N GLY A 983 4.36 -3.35 -1.42
CA GLY A 983 5.79 -3.47 -0.96
C GLY A 983 6.32 -4.18 0.34
N GLY A 984 7.23 -3.55 1.14
CA GLY A 984 8.15 -4.08 2.22
C GLY A 984 8.35 -3.26 3.55
N SER A 985 8.58 -3.90 4.74
CA SER A 985 8.82 -3.32 6.11
C SER A 985 9.03 -4.35 7.29
N VAL A 986 9.54 -3.96 8.49
CA VAL A 986 9.81 -4.68 9.80
C VAL A 986 10.59 -3.80 10.85
N GLU A 987 10.58 -4.15 12.17
CA GLU A 987 11.54 -3.69 13.22
C GLU A 987 11.76 -4.81 14.29
N LEU A 988 12.33 -4.60 15.50
CA LEU A 988 12.18 -5.41 16.74
C LEU A 988 12.72 -4.68 18.01
N VAL A 989 11.86 -4.36 18.98
CA VAL A 989 12.09 -3.39 20.07
C VAL A 989 11.11 -3.51 21.27
N ALA A 990 11.43 -3.05 22.48
CA ALA A 990 10.49 -2.90 23.60
C ALA A 990 10.98 -1.87 24.65
#